data_AF-A0A453AEJ2-F1
#
_entry.id   AF-A0A453AEJ2-F1
#
_cell.length_a   1.000
_cell.length_b   1.000
_cell.length_c   1.000
_cell.angle_alpha   90.00
_cell.angle_beta   90.00
_cell.angle_gamma   90.00
#
_symmetry.space_group_name_H-M   'P 1'
#
loop_
_entity.id
_entity.type
_entity.pdbx_description
1 polymer ?
#
loop_
_entity_poly.entity_id
_entity_poly.type
_entity_poly.pdbx_seq_one_letter_code
_entity_poly.pdbx_strand_id
1 'polypeptide(L)'
;GELPWWLSTTECTPQPSSSGSLSGTLAFIFLSPCPQRALLGAIDLLFLLASLLLVLAKRRGSGRAGPEHEALLPTPTAPSRSITYGYAIALGASAVFAAASAVLLAIAAFLLPPAAWLYAESAFLAAHCAAHAVAAWTVVVASRKPAAAHPPRHLRVFWIATALCAALFSASAAICCAGGSPLFPDDVLAWAGLLLSLPLPYIAVTTTCTARDEGNQQDQNLSAAAATPYATASFLSRATFSWITPLVSKGHAKGSLAAAGDVPPVSPAHSAEATYALLASNWPDAARKWRSPVGVALCLSFWPQLLLTAALGLVQLAAMYVGPSLIDRFVEFIRRGGTPWEGLRLVLILLVGKAVQTLASHHYNFQGQLLCMRIRGALLTALYRKSLRLSAGARRVHGAGGIVNYMQVDAWVVSGAMHGLHDLWLMPLQIAVALLLLYAYLGPAVLMTLVVIAAVAVVTVFANKLNMAYQFKFVEVRDSRVKALTEMLNHMRVIKLQAWKHTFGDKVREFRRAEVGWLKKMIFFECGSTVVYSSGPVAMAALVFGTYLAARGELDAGKVFTATAFFRMLVGPMSSFPQTIAMSVQAFVSLGRLDKFLSDAEIDSAAVERLGSSGSVDEVAVKVQDGVFAWDVEGGEGEEKDVGGEEPVLKRIEMEVRKG
;
A
#
# COMPACT_ATOMS: atom_id res chain seq x y z
N GLY A 1 -18.09 -13.92 31.84
CA GLY A 1 -19.26 -14.30 31.05
C GLY A 1 -18.87 -15.53 30.28
N GLU A 2 -19.65 -16.61 30.42
CA GLU A 2 -19.40 -17.83 29.65
C GLU A 2 -19.44 -17.48 28.15
N LEU A 3 -18.45 -17.97 27.40
CA LEU A 3 -18.47 -17.88 25.94
C LEU A 3 -19.80 -18.48 25.45
N PRO A 4 -20.42 -17.91 24.40
CA PRO A 4 -21.56 -18.54 23.78
C PRO A 4 -21.22 -19.99 23.43
N TRP A 5 -22.08 -20.93 23.83
CA TRP A 5 -21.82 -22.36 23.72
C TRP A 5 -21.40 -22.79 22.30
N TRP A 6 -21.91 -22.12 21.25
CA TRP A 6 -21.58 -22.36 19.84
C TRP A 6 -20.16 -21.97 19.41
N LEU A 7 -19.39 -21.25 20.23
CA LEU A 7 -17.95 -21.01 20.04
C LEU A 7 -17.10 -22.15 20.63
N SER A 8 -17.65 -22.90 21.59
CA SER A 8 -16.94 -23.94 22.34
C SER A 8 -17.28 -25.37 21.90
N THR A 9 -18.22 -25.56 20.97
CA THR A 9 -18.63 -26.86 20.46
C THR A 9 -18.17 -27.06 19.02
N THR A 10 -17.62 -28.24 18.73
CA THR A 10 -17.30 -28.67 17.35
C THR A 10 -18.51 -29.25 16.61
N GLU A 11 -19.63 -29.47 17.31
CA GLU A 11 -20.86 -30.03 16.72
C GLU A 11 -21.67 -28.98 15.94
N CYS A 12 -22.06 -29.32 14.70
CA CYS A 12 -23.00 -28.53 13.92
C CYS A 12 -24.39 -28.61 14.56
N THR A 13 -24.78 -27.56 15.27
CA THR A 13 -26.06 -27.42 15.95
C THR A 13 -26.87 -26.27 15.32
N PRO A 14 -28.21 -26.34 15.33
CA PRO A 14 -29.05 -25.33 14.70
C PRO A 14 -28.90 -23.96 15.39
N GLN A 15 -29.13 -22.89 14.63
CA GLN A 15 -29.04 -21.51 15.10
C GLN A 15 -29.88 -21.31 16.38
N PRO A 16 -29.33 -20.72 17.45
CA PRO A 16 -30.08 -20.49 18.68
C PRO A 16 -31.25 -19.52 18.45
N SER A 17 -32.43 -19.90 18.94
CA SER A 17 -33.69 -19.13 18.86
C SER A 17 -33.64 -17.77 19.57
N SER A 18 -32.63 -17.51 20.39
CA SER A 18 -32.40 -16.25 21.12
C SER A 18 -31.53 -15.22 20.39
N SER A 19 -31.08 -15.49 19.15
CA SER A 19 -30.23 -14.58 18.36
C SER A 19 -31.01 -13.47 17.62
N GLY A 20 -31.95 -12.79 18.30
CA GLY A 20 -32.82 -11.76 17.71
C GLY A 20 -32.13 -10.44 17.31
N SER A 21 -30.84 -10.26 17.63
CA SER A 21 -30.04 -9.08 17.25
C SER A 21 -29.16 -9.39 16.04
N LEU A 22 -29.16 -8.49 15.06
CA LEU A 22 -28.38 -8.56 13.81
C LEU A 22 -26.88 -8.79 14.09
N SER A 23 -26.36 -8.25 15.19
CA SER A 23 -24.98 -8.46 15.65
C SER A 23 -24.73 -9.88 16.15
N GLY A 24 -25.70 -10.50 16.85
CA GLY A 24 -25.61 -11.88 17.32
C GLY A 24 -25.68 -12.88 16.17
N THR A 25 -26.50 -12.60 15.16
CA THR A 25 -26.58 -13.40 13.93
C THR A 25 -25.27 -13.32 13.14
N LEU A 26 -24.70 -12.12 12.97
CA LEU A 26 -23.41 -11.94 12.31
C LEU A 26 -22.26 -12.60 13.08
N ALA A 27 -22.26 -12.49 14.41
CA ALA A 27 -21.25 -13.16 15.24
C ALA A 27 -21.34 -14.68 15.10
N PHE A 28 -22.54 -15.26 15.11
CA PHE A 28 -22.72 -16.70 14.85
C PHE A 28 -22.22 -17.09 13.46
N ILE A 29 -22.58 -16.35 12.40
CA ILE A 29 -22.17 -16.67 11.03
C ILE A 29 -20.64 -16.60 10.85
N PHE A 30 -19.96 -15.63 11.46
CA PHE A 30 -18.53 -15.39 11.21
C PHE A 30 -17.59 -16.00 12.24
N LEU A 31 -18.06 -16.41 13.43
CA LEU A 31 -17.21 -16.90 14.53
C LEU A 31 -17.54 -18.33 14.97
N SER A 32 -18.59 -18.96 14.44
CA SER A 32 -18.89 -20.36 14.75
C SER A 32 -18.25 -21.30 13.72
N PRO A 33 -17.71 -22.46 14.12
CA PRO A 33 -17.00 -23.37 13.23
C PRO A 33 -17.86 -23.88 12.05
N CYS A 34 -19.15 -24.13 12.29
CA CYS A 34 -20.03 -24.75 11.31
C CYS A 34 -20.40 -23.81 10.14
N PRO A 35 -20.94 -22.59 10.37
CA PRO A 35 -21.03 -21.51 9.39
C PRO A 35 -19.73 -21.14 8.68
N GLN A 36 -18.59 -21.15 9.35
CA GLN A 36 -17.30 -20.91 8.68
C GLN A 36 -16.95 -22.05 7.69
N ARG A 37 -17.19 -23.32 8.07
CA ARG A 37 -17.04 -24.48 7.18
C ARG A 37 -18.04 -24.42 6.02
N ALA A 38 -19.28 -24.02 6.27
CA ALA A 38 -20.28 -23.81 5.23
C ALA A 38 -19.90 -22.69 4.26
N LEU A 39 -19.33 -21.59 4.78
CA LEU A 39 -18.83 -20.47 3.97
C LEU A 39 -17.67 -20.89 3.07
N LEU A 40 -16.67 -21.59 3.63
CA LEU A 40 -15.54 -22.10 2.85
C LEU A 40 -15.99 -23.17 1.84
N GLY A 41 -16.87 -24.08 2.23
CA GLY A 41 -17.47 -25.08 1.32
C GLY A 41 -18.29 -24.45 0.20
N ALA A 42 -19.00 -23.34 0.45
CA ALA A 42 -19.69 -22.58 -0.60
C ALA A 42 -18.71 -21.95 -1.59
N ILE A 43 -17.58 -21.43 -1.11
CA ILE A 43 -16.49 -20.90 -1.95
C ILE A 43 -15.88 -22.02 -2.81
N ASP A 44 -15.66 -23.20 -2.24
CA ASP A 44 -15.14 -24.39 -2.93
C ASP A 44 -16.09 -24.84 -4.06
N LEU A 45 -17.41 -24.92 -3.78
CA LEU A 45 -18.43 -25.29 -4.77
C LEU A 45 -18.58 -24.24 -5.88
N LEU A 46 -18.52 -22.94 -5.54
CA LEU A 46 -18.55 -21.85 -6.51
C LEU A 46 -17.34 -21.89 -7.45
N PHE A 47 -16.15 -22.19 -6.91
CA PHE A 47 -14.95 -22.37 -7.72
C PHE A 47 -15.07 -23.56 -8.67
N LEU A 48 -15.53 -24.72 -8.19
CA LEU A 48 -15.75 -25.91 -9.02
C LEU A 48 -16.77 -25.65 -10.14
N LEU A 49 -17.87 -24.97 -9.85
CA LEU A 49 -18.89 -24.60 -10.83
C LEU A 49 -18.33 -23.61 -11.88
N ALA A 50 -17.57 -22.61 -11.45
CA ALA A 50 -16.91 -21.68 -12.35
C ALA A 50 -15.90 -22.38 -13.28
N SER A 51 -15.10 -23.32 -12.75
CA SER A 51 -14.16 -24.12 -13.55
C SER A 51 -14.89 -25.03 -14.54
N LEU A 52 -16.02 -25.64 -14.17
CA LEU A 52 -16.82 -26.48 -15.06
C LEU A 52 -17.46 -25.67 -16.20
N LEU A 53 -18.05 -24.51 -15.88
CA LEU A 53 -18.66 -23.61 -16.88
C LEU A 53 -17.62 -23.11 -17.89
N LEU A 54 -16.40 -22.81 -17.46
CA LEU A 54 -15.32 -22.39 -18.35
C LEU A 54 -14.86 -23.51 -19.29
N VAL A 55 -14.85 -24.77 -18.83
CA VAL A 55 -14.56 -25.93 -19.68
C VAL A 55 -15.66 -26.16 -20.73
N LEU A 56 -16.93 -26.01 -20.33
CA LEU A 56 -18.09 -26.16 -21.23
C LEU A 56 -18.19 -25.01 -22.25
N ALA A 57 -17.94 -23.76 -21.84
CA ALA A 57 -17.92 -22.60 -22.72
C ALA A 57 -16.82 -22.72 -23.79
N LYS A 58 -15.65 -23.26 -23.42
CA LYS A 58 -14.56 -23.48 -24.36
C LYS A 58 -14.85 -24.57 -25.39
N ARG A 59 -15.70 -25.56 -25.07
CA ARG A 59 -16.17 -26.58 -26.04
C ARG A 59 -17.20 -26.04 -27.03
N ARG A 60 -17.95 -24.97 -26.69
CA ARG A 60 -18.95 -24.34 -27.58
C ARG A 60 -18.40 -23.22 -28.47
N GLY A 61 -17.24 -22.65 -28.15
CA GLY A 61 -16.70 -21.44 -28.81
C GLY A 61 -15.59 -21.65 -29.85
N SER A 62 -15.46 -22.83 -30.46
CA SER A 62 -14.48 -23.05 -31.54
C SER A 62 -15.11 -22.77 -32.91
N GLY A 63 -15.29 -21.51 -33.27
CA GLY A 63 -15.73 -21.14 -34.62
C GLY A 63 -16.20 -19.70 -34.81
N ARG A 64 -15.25 -18.76 -34.94
CA ARG A 64 -15.29 -17.56 -35.83
C ARG A 64 -14.21 -16.57 -35.38
N ALA A 65 -13.15 -16.44 -36.18
CA ALA A 65 -12.27 -15.28 -36.16
C ALA A 65 -12.71 -14.35 -37.31
N GLY A 66 -13.10 -13.12 -36.98
CA GLY A 66 -13.34 -12.03 -37.94
C GLY A 66 -12.06 -11.22 -38.16
N PRO A 67 -12.00 -10.37 -39.20
CA PRO A 67 -10.77 -9.73 -39.66
C PRO A 67 -10.33 -8.62 -38.68
N GLU A 68 -9.03 -8.58 -38.39
CA GLU A 68 -8.39 -7.60 -37.51
C GLU A 68 -8.20 -6.27 -38.25
N HIS A 69 -8.59 -5.16 -37.62
CA HIS A 69 -8.23 -3.80 -38.02
C HIS A 69 -6.86 -3.44 -37.44
N GLU A 70 -5.96 -3.03 -38.31
CA GLU A 70 -4.57 -2.66 -38.04
C GLU A 70 -4.49 -1.31 -37.30
N ALA A 71 -3.88 -1.31 -36.10
CA ALA A 71 -3.67 -0.10 -35.29
C ALA A 71 -2.27 0.48 -35.55
N LEU A 72 -2.23 1.77 -35.91
CA LEU A 72 -1.04 2.56 -36.23
C LEU A 72 -0.20 2.90 -34.98
N LEU A 73 0.41 1.92 -34.33
CA LEU A 73 1.58 2.09 -33.44
C LEU A 73 2.28 0.73 -33.27
N PRO A 74 3.63 0.63 -33.34
CA PRO A 74 4.31 -0.65 -33.23
C PRO A 74 4.19 -1.18 -31.80
N THR A 75 3.48 -2.30 -31.64
CA THR A 75 3.44 -3.08 -30.40
C THR A 75 4.82 -3.74 -30.20
N PRO A 76 5.46 -3.59 -29.02
CA PRO A 76 6.68 -4.33 -28.75
C PRO A 76 6.36 -5.83 -28.73
N THR A 77 7.17 -6.59 -29.45
CA THR A 77 7.13 -8.05 -29.51
C THR A 77 7.19 -8.63 -28.08
N ALA A 78 6.21 -9.46 -27.74
CA ALA A 78 6.12 -10.06 -26.41
C ALA A 78 7.28 -11.05 -26.18
N PRO A 79 8.11 -10.88 -25.13
CA PRO A 79 9.16 -11.84 -24.83
C PRO A 79 8.59 -13.17 -24.30
N SER A 80 9.26 -14.27 -24.66
CA SER A 80 8.96 -15.62 -24.20
C SER A 80 9.18 -15.72 -22.68
N ARG A 81 8.22 -16.33 -21.95
CA ARG A 81 8.11 -16.24 -20.48
C ARG A 81 8.51 -17.54 -19.78
N SER A 82 9.43 -17.44 -18.83
CA SER A 82 9.67 -18.45 -17.80
C SER A 82 8.95 -18.05 -16.50
N ILE A 83 7.76 -18.62 -16.28
CA ILE A 83 7.03 -18.53 -15.01
C ILE A 83 7.07 -19.93 -14.36
N THR A 84 8.13 -20.27 -13.64
CA THR A 84 8.28 -21.65 -13.11
C THR A 84 8.16 -21.73 -11.59
N TYR A 85 8.73 -20.77 -10.85
CA TYR A 85 8.78 -20.84 -9.39
C TYR A 85 7.47 -20.46 -8.69
N GLY A 86 6.75 -19.44 -9.18
CA GLY A 86 5.46 -19.03 -8.60
C GLY A 86 4.38 -20.11 -8.78
N TYR A 87 4.34 -20.75 -9.93
CA TYR A 87 3.43 -21.88 -10.17
C TYR A 87 3.83 -23.12 -9.35
N ALA A 88 5.12 -23.38 -9.11
CA ALA A 88 5.56 -24.49 -8.27
C ALA A 88 5.11 -24.33 -6.80
N ILE A 89 5.22 -23.12 -6.23
CA ILE A 89 4.77 -22.85 -4.85
C ILE A 89 3.24 -22.91 -4.74
N ALA A 90 2.52 -22.34 -5.71
CA ALA A 90 1.07 -22.39 -5.73
C ALA A 90 0.53 -23.81 -5.93
N LEU A 91 1.22 -24.62 -6.74
CA LEU A 91 0.95 -26.05 -6.91
C LEU A 91 1.20 -26.81 -5.61
N GLY A 92 2.34 -26.57 -4.96
CA GLY A 92 2.68 -27.18 -3.67
C GLY A 92 1.65 -26.88 -2.59
N ALA A 93 1.30 -25.60 -2.41
CA ALA A 93 0.31 -25.21 -1.41
C ALA A 93 -1.09 -25.80 -1.70
N SER A 94 -1.56 -25.76 -2.95
CA SER A 94 -2.85 -26.35 -3.33
C SER A 94 -2.85 -27.89 -3.20
N ALA A 95 -1.75 -28.56 -3.50
CA ALA A 95 -1.61 -30.01 -3.34
C ALA A 95 -1.59 -30.43 -1.87
N VAL A 96 -0.98 -29.64 -0.98
CA VAL A 96 -0.96 -29.91 0.46
C VAL A 96 -2.37 -29.75 1.06
N PHE A 97 -3.15 -28.73 0.66
CA PHE A 97 -4.56 -28.62 1.06
C PHE A 97 -5.41 -29.80 0.60
N ALA A 98 -5.23 -30.26 -0.65
CA ALA A 98 -5.92 -31.45 -1.18
C ALA A 98 -5.52 -32.73 -0.43
N ALA A 99 -4.23 -32.92 -0.13
CA ALA A 99 -3.75 -34.09 0.60
C ALA A 99 -4.23 -34.09 2.06
N ALA A 100 -4.16 -32.95 2.75
CA ALA A 100 -4.60 -32.82 4.14
C ALA A 100 -6.11 -33.07 4.28
N SER A 101 -6.93 -32.52 3.39
CA SER A 101 -8.38 -32.74 3.36
C SER A 101 -8.77 -34.18 3.01
N ALA A 102 -8.02 -34.85 2.12
CA ALA A 102 -8.22 -36.28 1.83
C ALA A 102 -7.89 -37.19 3.02
N VAL A 103 -6.82 -36.87 3.76
CA VAL A 103 -6.45 -37.61 4.99
C VAL A 103 -7.51 -37.43 6.08
N LEU A 104 -7.98 -36.19 6.30
CA LEU A 104 -9.05 -35.91 7.25
C LEU A 104 -10.37 -36.58 6.85
N LEU A 105 -10.69 -36.63 5.55
CA LEU A 105 -11.86 -37.33 5.02
C LEU A 105 -11.77 -38.84 5.26
N ALA A 106 -10.59 -39.45 5.07
CA ALA A 106 -10.38 -40.87 5.34
C ALA A 106 -10.48 -41.19 6.85
N ILE A 107 -9.94 -40.32 7.70
CA ILE A 107 -10.09 -40.46 9.17
C ILE A 107 -11.56 -40.38 9.56
N ALA A 108 -12.31 -39.41 9.03
CA ALA A 108 -13.74 -39.26 9.26
C ALA A 108 -14.55 -40.47 8.76
N ALA A 109 -14.20 -41.07 7.63
CA ALA A 109 -14.94 -42.19 7.04
C ALA A 109 -14.62 -43.56 7.68
N PHE A 110 -13.40 -43.77 8.18
CA PHE A 110 -12.92 -45.10 8.61
C PHE A 110 -12.65 -45.24 10.11
N LEU A 111 -12.39 -44.15 10.85
CA LEU A 111 -11.98 -44.21 12.26
C LEU A 111 -13.00 -43.65 13.26
N LEU A 112 -14.07 -42.99 12.79
CA LEU A 112 -15.06 -42.33 13.65
C LEU A 112 -16.44 -43.01 13.53
N PRO A 113 -17.18 -43.18 14.66
CA PRO A 113 -18.51 -43.78 14.65
C PRO A 113 -19.52 -42.87 13.91
N PRO A 114 -20.53 -43.44 13.23
CA PRO A 114 -21.46 -42.67 12.41
C PRO A 114 -22.30 -41.72 13.26
N ALA A 115 -22.18 -40.42 12.97
CA ALA A 115 -22.95 -39.33 13.59
C ALA A 115 -23.46 -38.36 12.52
N ALA A 116 -24.59 -37.68 12.78
CA ALA A 116 -25.22 -36.78 11.80
C ALA A 116 -24.31 -35.63 11.34
N TRP A 117 -23.48 -35.08 12.23
CA TRP A 117 -22.52 -34.02 11.90
C TRP A 117 -21.34 -34.53 11.04
N LEU A 118 -21.00 -35.82 11.12
CA LEU A 118 -19.91 -36.44 10.37
C LEU A 118 -20.21 -36.51 8.86
N TYR A 119 -21.49 -36.59 8.48
CA TYR A 119 -21.92 -36.49 7.08
C TYR A 119 -21.74 -35.09 6.51
N ALA A 120 -21.99 -34.03 7.31
CA ALA A 120 -21.75 -32.66 6.89
C ALA A 120 -20.24 -32.36 6.79
N GLU A 121 -19.47 -32.87 7.74
CA GLU A 121 -18.01 -32.74 7.75
C GLU A 121 -17.36 -33.48 6.57
N SER A 122 -17.79 -34.70 6.28
CA SER A 122 -17.28 -35.45 5.12
C SER A 122 -17.67 -34.79 3.79
N ALA A 123 -18.87 -34.22 3.68
CA ALA A 123 -19.28 -33.45 2.50
C ALA A 123 -18.43 -32.19 2.28
N PHE A 124 -18.14 -31.44 3.36
CA PHE A 124 -17.24 -30.29 3.33
C PHE A 124 -15.81 -30.69 2.91
N LEU A 125 -15.23 -31.70 3.57
CA LEU A 125 -13.87 -32.17 3.27
C LEU A 125 -13.74 -32.70 1.84
N ALA A 126 -14.78 -33.37 1.31
CA ALA A 126 -14.83 -33.81 -0.07
C ALA A 126 -14.87 -32.63 -1.06
N ALA A 127 -15.69 -31.60 -0.80
CA ALA A 127 -15.75 -30.39 -1.62
C ALA A 127 -14.42 -29.62 -1.60
N HIS A 128 -13.81 -29.49 -0.41
CA HIS A 128 -12.53 -28.81 -0.22
C HIS A 128 -11.37 -29.53 -0.92
N CYS A 129 -11.33 -30.86 -0.81
CA CYS A 129 -10.38 -31.72 -1.54
C CYS A 129 -10.52 -31.55 -3.05
N ALA A 130 -11.76 -31.60 -3.56
CA ALA A 130 -12.03 -31.44 -4.99
C ALA A 130 -11.63 -30.05 -5.51
N ALA A 131 -11.96 -28.98 -4.78
CA ALA A 131 -11.60 -27.62 -5.15
C ALA A 131 -10.08 -27.42 -5.23
N HIS A 132 -9.33 -27.89 -4.23
CA HIS A 132 -7.87 -27.76 -4.23
C HIS A 132 -7.17 -28.69 -5.26
N ALA A 133 -7.75 -29.85 -5.57
CA ALA A 133 -7.28 -30.70 -6.67
C ALA A 133 -7.50 -30.02 -8.04
N VAL A 134 -8.65 -29.37 -8.25
CA VAL A 134 -8.93 -28.59 -9.47
C VAL A 134 -8.05 -27.33 -9.53
N ALA A 135 -7.75 -26.68 -8.40
CA ALA A 135 -6.80 -25.58 -8.31
C ALA A 135 -5.38 -26.02 -8.71
N ALA A 136 -4.90 -27.15 -8.20
CA ALA A 136 -3.62 -27.74 -8.59
C ALA A 136 -3.59 -28.10 -10.09
N TRP A 137 -4.66 -28.71 -10.60
CA TRP A 137 -4.78 -29.04 -12.03
C TRP A 137 -4.78 -27.80 -12.93
N THR A 138 -5.52 -26.75 -12.55
CA THR A 138 -5.56 -25.50 -13.31
C THR A 138 -4.22 -24.77 -13.30
N VAL A 139 -3.43 -24.86 -12.22
CA VAL A 139 -2.04 -24.42 -12.19
C VAL A 139 -1.17 -25.19 -13.20
N VAL A 140 -1.28 -26.52 -13.24
CA VAL A 140 -0.53 -27.36 -14.19
C VAL A 140 -0.93 -27.09 -15.65
N VAL A 141 -2.21 -26.85 -15.91
CA VAL A 141 -2.69 -26.50 -17.26
C VAL A 141 -2.28 -25.08 -17.65
N ALA A 142 -2.26 -24.15 -16.70
CA ALA A 142 -1.80 -22.78 -16.93
C ALA A 142 -0.29 -22.71 -17.17
N SER A 143 0.50 -23.51 -16.44
CA SER A 143 1.96 -23.55 -16.61
C SER A 143 2.40 -24.16 -17.96
N ARG A 144 1.55 -24.98 -18.59
CA ARG A 144 1.78 -25.55 -19.94
C ARG A 144 1.47 -24.60 -21.10
N LYS A 145 0.88 -23.41 -20.86
CA LYS A 145 0.56 -22.43 -21.91
C LYS A 145 1.53 -21.23 -21.85
N PRO A 146 2.46 -21.10 -22.81
CA PRO A 146 3.51 -20.06 -22.77
C PRO A 146 2.98 -18.62 -22.88
N ALA A 147 1.72 -18.41 -23.30
CA ALA A 147 1.11 -17.09 -23.48
C ALA A 147 0.43 -16.50 -22.21
N ALA A 148 0.19 -17.29 -21.15
CA ALA A 148 -0.59 -16.82 -20.00
C ALA A 148 0.30 -16.12 -18.95
N ALA A 149 0.29 -14.78 -18.96
CA ALA A 149 1.00 -13.93 -17.99
C ALA A 149 0.60 -14.16 -16.51
N HIS A 150 -0.63 -14.64 -16.31
CA HIS A 150 -1.27 -14.68 -14.99
C HIS A 150 -2.05 -15.99 -14.80
N PRO A 151 -2.13 -16.49 -13.56
CA PRO A 151 -3.11 -17.51 -13.21
C PRO A 151 -4.52 -17.00 -13.58
N PRO A 152 -5.42 -17.88 -14.04
CA PRO A 152 -6.75 -17.46 -14.49
C PRO A 152 -7.51 -16.73 -13.36
N ARG A 153 -8.33 -15.74 -13.72
CA ARG A 153 -8.99 -14.83 -12.76
C ARG A 153 -9.78 -15.57 -11.67
N HIS A 154 -10.50 -16.63 -12.02
CA HIS A 154 -11.27 -17.44 -11.08
C HIS A 154 -10.38 -18.15 -10.04
N LEU A 155 -9.18 -18.61 -10.43
CA LEU A 155 -8.21 -19.24 -9.53
C LEU A 155 -7.58 -18.24 -8.55
N ARG A 156 -7.32 -17.01 -9.00
CA ARG A 156 -6.81 -15.94 -8.12
C ARG A 156 -7.84 -15.51 -7.08
N VAL A 157 -9.10 -15.36 -7.50
CA VAL A 157 -10.21 -15.03 -6.60
C VAL A 157 -10.39 -16.15 -5.57
N PHE A 158 -10.31 -17.41 -6.00
CA PHE A 158 -10.34 -18.57 -5.11
C PHE A 158 -9.23 -18.52 -4.05
N TRP A 159 -7.97 -18.34 -4.45
CA TRP A 159 -6.84 -18.25 -3.52
C TRP A 159 -6.94 -17.12 -2.50
N ILE A 160 -7.43 -15.95 -2.92
CA ILE A 160 -7.66 -14.83 -2.01
C ILE A 160 -8.80 -15.16 -1.04
N ALA A 161 -9.90 -15.74 -1.52
CA ALA A 161 -11.02 -16.14 -0.70
C ALA A 161 -10.64 -17.23 0.33
N THR A 162 -9.86 -18.24 -0.08
CA THR A 162 -9.35 -19.28 0.82
C THR A 162 -8.45 -18.71 1.91
N ALA A 163 -7.56 -17.75 1.57
CA ALA A 163 -6.70 -17.10 2.57
C ALA A 163 -7.48 -16.22 3.55
N LEU A 164 -8.51 -15.52 3.09
CA LEU A 164 -9.41 -14.74 3.95
C LEU A 164 -10.20 -15.63 4.90
N CYS A 165 -10.72 -16.76 4.42
CA CYS A 165 -11.38 -17.75 5.27
C CYS A 165 -10.40 -18.38 6.28
N ALA A 166 -9.19 -18.73 5.87
CA ALA A 166 -8.17 -19.27 6.78
C ALA A 166 -7.77 -18.27 7.88
N ALA A 167 -7.74 -16.97 7.56
CA ALA A 167 -7.54 -15.90 8.53
C ALA A 167 -8.74 -15.79 9.49
N LEU A 168 -9.96 -15.96 9.00
CA LEU A 168 -11.18 -15.98 9.80
C LEU A 168 -11.20 -17.17 10.78
N PHE A 169 -10.90 -18.39 10.31
CA PHE A 169 -10.77 -19.58 11.17
C PHE A 169 -9.68 -19.38 12.23
N SER A 170 -8.54 -18.80 11.86
CA SER A 170 -7.45 -18.51 12.79
C SER A 170 -7.82 -17.46 13.83
N ALA A 171 -8.59 -16.44 13.44
CA ALA A 171 -9.13 -15.43 14.34
C ALA A 171 -10.15 -16.03 15.32
N SER A 172 -11.02 -16.92 14.83
CA SER A 172 -11.98 -17.67 15.65
C SER A 172 -11.28 -18.55 16.69
N ALA A 173 -10.29 -19.33 16.25
CA ALA A 173 -9.45 -20.15 17.11
C ALA A 173 -8.70 -19.30 18.14
N ALA A 174 -8.20 -18.12 17.74
CA ALA A 174 -7.57 -17.17 18.65
C ALA A 174 -8.55 -16.60 19.67
N ILE A 175 -9.82 -16.36 19.30
CA ILE A 175 -10.88 -15.86 20.19
C ILE A 175 -11.34 -16.95 21.17
N CYS A 176 -11.47 -18.20 20.74
CA CYS A 176 -11.81 -19.33 21.62
C CYS A 176 -10.68 -19.64 22.60
N CYS A 177 -9.43 -19.67 22.11
CA CYS A 177 -8.25 -19.65 22.97
C CYS A 177 -8.27 -18.44 23.91
N ALA A 178 -8.86 -17.33 23.46
CA ALA A 178 -8.98 -16.11 24.23
C ALA A 178 -10.03 -16.14 25.35
N GLY A 179 -11.08 -16.93 25.23
CA GLY A 179 -12.10 -17.05 26.27
C GLY A 179 -11.82 -18.17 27.29
N GLY A 180 -10.66 -18.82 27.22
CA GLY A 180 -10.27 -19.87 28.18
C GLY A 180 -10.71 -21.28 27.80
N SER A 181 -11.26 -21.48 26.61
CA SER A 181 -11.62 -22.81 26.09
C SER A 181 -10.38 -23.69 25.85
N PRO A 182 -10.50 -25.03 25.97
CA PRO A 182 -9.44 -25.95 25.58
C PRO A 182 -9.14 -25.82 24.08
N LEU A 183 -7.86 -25.94 23.71
CA LEU A 183 -7.44 -25.98 22.31
C LEU A 183 -7.95 -27.27 21.68
N PHE A 184 -8.81 -27.15 20.68
CA PHE A 184 -9.24 -28.28 19.89
C PHE A 184 -8.24 -28.54 18.75
N PRO A 185 -8.11 -29.78 18.25
CA PRO A 185 -7.28 -30.10 17.07
C PRO A 185 -7.59 -29.21 15.85
N ASP A 186 -8.84 -28.78 15.71
CA ASP A 186 -9.31 -27.87 14.65
C ASP A 186 -8.68 -26.47 14.74
N ASP A 187 -8.36 -25.99 15.95
CA ASP A 187 -7.71 -24.69 16.15
C ASP A 187 -6.26 -24.69 15.65
N VAL A 188 -5.56 -25.83 15.81
CA VAL A 188 -4.20 -26.04 15.31
C VAL A 188 -4.20 -26.14 13.78
N LEU A 189 -5.20 -26.83 13.22
CA LEU A 189 -5.40 -26.92 11.77
C LEU A 189 -5.74 -25.55 11.15
N ALA A 190 -6.48 -24.69 11.84
CA ALA A 190 -6.77 -23.33 11.38
C ALA A 190 -5.49 -22.48 11.21
N TRP A 191 -4.59 -22.52 12.20
CA TRP A 191 -3.32 -21.79 12.14
C TRP A 191 -2.35 -22.38 11.09
N ALA A 192 -2.28 -23.70 10.97
CA ALA A 192 -1.50 -24.36 9.92
C ALA A 192 -2.05 -24.03 8.52
N GLY A 193 -3.38 -24.01 8.38
CA GLY A 193 -4.08 -23.60 7.15
C GLY A 193 -3.79 -22.15 6.79
N LEU A 194 -3.77 -21.23 7.77
CA LEU A 194 -3.38 -19.85 7.52
C LEU A 194 -1.95 -19.76 6.98
N LEU A 195 -0.97 -20.40 7.63
CA LEU A 195 0.42 -20.40 7.18
C LEU A 195 0.59 -20.95 5.76
N LEU A 196 -0.13 -22.02 5.43
CA LEU A 196 -0.12 -22.63 4.10
C LEU A 196 -0.84 -21.76 3.04
N SER A 197 -1.83 -20.98 3.45
CA SER A 197 -2.58 -20.09 2.56
C SER A 197 -1.85 -18.77 2.25
N LEU A 198 -0.96 -18.27 3.11
CA LEU A 198 -0.27 -16.98 2.95
C LEU A 198 0.50 -16.78 1.62
N PRO A 199 1.16 -17.80 1.03
CA PRO A 199 1.82 -17.66 -0.26
C PRO A 199 0.84 -17.53 -1.44
N LEU A 200 -0.39 -18.04 -1.32
CA LEU A 200 -1.37 -18.07 -2.41
C LEU A 200 -1.88 -16.67 -2.84
N PRO A 201 -2.31 -15.76 -1.93
CA PRO A 201 -2.68 -14.39 -2.29
C PRO A 201 -1.45 -13.59 -2.72
N TYR A 202 -0.28 -13.86 -2.15
CA TYR A 202 0.97 -13.27 -2.62
C TYR A 202 1.21 -13.63 -4.09
N ILE A 203 1.15 -14.90 -4.48
CA ILE A 203 1.35 -15.33 -5.88
C ILE A 203 0.21 -14.87 -6.81
N ALA A 204 -1.03 -14.81 -6.31
CA ALA A 204 -2.18 -14.27 -7.04
C ALA A 204 -1.99 -12.80 -7.46
N VAL A 205 -1.19 -12.06 -6.69
CA VAL A 205 -0.97 -10.60 -6.82
C VAL A 205 0.41 -10.28 -7.43
N THR A 206 1.47 -11.01 -7.06
CA THR A 206 2.87 -10.75 -7.46
C THR A 206 3.32 -11.46 -8.74
N THR A 207 2.44 -12.15 -9.47
CA THR A 207 2.76 -12.65 -10.83
C THR A 207 2.84 -11.52 -11.89
N THR A 208 3.05 -10.29 -11.44
CA THR A 208 3.56 -9.20 -12.25
C THR A 208 5.05 -9.06 -11.96
N CYS A 209 5.87 -9.08 -13.02
CA CYS A 209 7.30 -8.73 -13.03
C CYS A 209 8.33 -9.86 -12.79
N THR A 210 8.43 -10.80 -13.72
CA THR A 210 9.76 -11.28 -14.17
C THR A 210 9.74 -11.38 -15.70
N ALA A 211 10.06 -10.27 -16.37
CA ALA A 211 10.47 -10.30 -17.77
C ALA A 211 11.96 -10.66 -17.80
N ARG A 212 12.30 -11.76 -18.47
CA ARG A 212 13.68 -12.05 -18.88
C ARG A 212 13.68 -11.85 -20.39
N ASP A 213 14.41 -10.83 -20.86
CA ASP A 213 14.60 -10.62 -22.29
C ASP A 213 15.47 -11.75 -22.84
N GLU A 214 14.95 -12.46 -23.85
CA GLU A 214 15.78 -13.26 -24.76
C GLU A 214 16.25 -12.35 -25.90
N GLY A 215 17.14 -11.43 -25.57
CA GLY A 215 18.06 -10.79 -26.51
C GLY A 215 19.41 -11.54 -26.50
N ASN A 216 20.08 -11.54 -27.65
CA ASN A 216 21.41 -12.09 -27.99
C ASN A 216 22.29 -12.61 -26.82
N GLN A 217 23.02 -13.71 -27.04
CA GLN A 217 23.94 -14.34 -26.06
C GLN A 217 24.95 -13.38 -25.39
N GLN A 218 25.19 -12.18 -25.97
CA GLN A 218 25.97 -11.12 -25.36
C GLN A 218 25.25 -10.40 -24.20
N ASP A 219 23.93 -10.18 -24.28
CA ASP A 219 23.11 -9.47 -23.28
C ASP A 219 22.74 -10.33 -22.06
N GLN A 220 22.70 -11.66 -22.23
CA GLN A 220 22.43 -12.59 -21.13
C GLN A 220 23.53 -12.59 -20.06
N ASN A 221 24.79 -12.38 -20.47
CA ASN A 221 25.92 -12.26 -19.55
C ASN A 221 25.90 -10.92 -18.79
N LEU A 222 25.36 -9.85 -19.37
CA LEU A 222 25.15 -8.56 -18.69
C LEU A 222 23.95 -8.58 -17.73
N SER A 223 22.84 -9.24 -18.10
CA SER A 223 21.63 -9.35 -17.27
C SER A 223 21.82 -10.21 -16.03
N ALA A 224 22.60 -11.30 -16.12
CA ALA A 224 22.97 -12.12 -14.97
C ALA A 224 23.93 -11.39 -14.00
N ALA A 225 24.81 -10.53 -14.53
CA ALA A 225 25.68 -9.67 -13.73
C ALA A 225 24.93 -8.51 -13.03
N ALA A 226 23.73 -8.14 -13.52
CA ALA A 226 22.91 -7.05 -13.00
C ALA A 226 21.79 -7.48 -12.01
N ALA A 227 21.71 -8.77 -11.67
CA ALA A 227 20.64 -9.28 -10.80
C ALA A 227 20.78 -8.76 -9.36
N THR A 228 19.86 -7.90 -8.95
CA THR A 228 19.88 -7.29 -7.61
C THR A 228 19.73 -8.34 -6.50
N PRO A 229 20.39 -8.19 -5.34
CA PRO A 229 20.28 -9.11 -4.20
C PRO A 229 18.83 -9.35 -3.77
N TYR A 230 17.96 -8.34 -3.86
CA TYR A 230 16.54 -8.48 -3.56
C TYR A 230 15.79 -9.42 -4.53
N ALA A 231 16.11 -9.35 -5.82
CA ALA A 231 15.48 -10.16 -6.86
C ALA A 231 15.89 -11.64 -6.77
N THR A 232 17.14 -11.92 -6.42
CA THR A 232 17.67 -13.29 -6.27
C THR A 232 17.44 -13.89 -4.88
N ALA A 233 17.06 -13.08 -3.88
CA ALA A 233 16.80 -13.53 -2.53
C ALA A 233 15.66 -14.56 -2.44
N SER A 234 15.90 -15.60 -1.61
CA SER A 234 14.87 -16.57 -1.22
C SER A 234 13.75 -15.92 -0.40
N PHE A 235 12.61 -16.60 -0.28
CA PHE A 235 11.48 -16.09 0.50
C PHE A 235 11.87 -15.75 1.95
N LEU A 236 12.61 -16.64 2.63
CA LEU A 236 13.06 -16.40 3.99
C LEU A 236 14.01 -15.20 4.08
N SER A 237 14.88 -15.03 3.08
CA SER A 237 15.78 -13.88 3.02
C SER A 237 15.03 -12.57 2.81
N ARG A 238 13.97 -12.56 1.99
CA ARG A 238 13.09 -11.39 1.83
C ARG A 238 12.27 -11.09 3.09
N ALA A 239 11.75 -12.12 3.75
CA ALA A 239 10.96 -11.98 4.97
C ALA A 239 11.80 -11.41 6.13
N THR A 240 13.04 -11.85 6.27
CA THR A 240 13.97 -11.41 7.34
C THR A 240 14.88 -10.25 6.94
N PHE A 241 14.75 -9.74 5.71
CA PHE A 241 15.62 -8.73 5.12
C PHE A 241 17.12 -9.09 5.08
N SER A 242 17.48 -10.38 5.18
CA SER A 242 18.88 -10.81 5.22
C SER A 242 19.65 -10.56 3.92
N TRP A 243 18.95 -10.31 2.81
CA TRP A 243 19.55 -9.97 1.52
C TRP A 243 20.35 -8.66 1.54
N ILE A 244 20.10 -7.77 2.52
CA ILE A 244 20.86 -6.52 2.69
C ILE A 244 22.15 -6.72 3.49
N THR A 245 22.26 -7.79 4.28
CA THR A 245 23.40 -8.04 5.17
C THR A 245 24.76 -7.98 4.48
N PRO A 246 24.95 -8.51 3.25
CA PRO A 246 26.23 -8.39 2.53
C PRO A 246 26.62 -6.94 2.22
N LEU A 247 25.65 -6.06 1.96
CA LEU A 247 25.91 -4.65 1.69
C LEU A 247 26.32 -3.92 2.98
N VAL A 248 25.64 -4.22 4.09
CA VAL A 248 25.95 -3.67 5.41
C VAL A 248 27.33 -4.11 5.87
N SER A 249 27.67 -5.39 5.73
CA SER A 249 28.99 -5.91 6.09
C SER A 249 30.10 -5.33 5.22
N LYS A 250 29.87 -5.18 3.91
CA LYS A 250 30.80 -4.50 3.00
C LYS A 250 31.03 -3.05 3.42
N GLY A 251 29.97 -2.32 3.78
CA GLY A 251 30.06 -0.95 4.27
C GLY A 251 30.85 -0.84 5.57
N HIS A 252 30.62 -1.76 6.50
CA HIS A 252 31.37 -1.83 7.75
C HIS A 252 32.87 -2.13 7.52
N ALA A 253 33.18 -3.11 6.66
CA ALA A 253 34.57 -3.51 6.37
C ALA A 253 35.34 -2.42 5.61
N LYS A 254 34.70 -1.71 4.68
CA LYS A 254 35.35 -0.69 3.83
C LYS A 254 35.36 0.71 4.47
N GLY A 255 34.57 0.94 5.51
CA GLY A 255 34.42 2.25 6.17
C GLY A 255 33.61 3.29 5.36
N SER A 256 33.49 3.16 4.04
CA SER A 256 32.56 3.94 3.21
C SER A 256 32.14 3.19 1.94
N LEU A 257 30.94 3.51 1.42
CA LEU A 257 30.40 2.99 0.15
C LEU A 257 30.33 4.12 -0.90
N ALA A 258 31.46 4.79 -1.16
CA ALA A 258 31.50 5.97 -2.03
C ALA A 258 31.54 5.65 -3.53
N ALA A 259 31.99 4.46 -3.94
CA ALA A 259 32.10 4.11 -5.35
C ALA A 259 30.74 3.67 -5.91
N ALA A 260 30.41 4.05 -7.14
CA ALA A 260 29.15 3.65 -7.80
C ALA A 260 28.96 2.12 -7.86
N GLY A 261 30.05 1.35 -7.98
CA GLY A 261 30.03 -0.11 -7.94
C GLY A 261 29.89 -0.73 -6.54
N ASP A 262 29.83 0.09 -5.48
CA ASP A 262 29.61 -0.41 -4.12
C ASP A 262 28.13 -0.68 -3.81
N VAL A 263 27.22 -0.05 -4.56
CA VAL A 263 25.78 -0.15 -4.38
C VAL A 263 25.19 -1.01 -5.51
N PRO A 264 24.29 -1.97 -5.20
CA PRO A 264 23.63 -2.76 -6.22
C PRO A 264 22.83 -1.87 -7.19
N PRO A 265 22.76 -2.23 -8.49
CA PRO A 265 21.92 -1.52 -9.44
C PRO A 265 20.43 -1.65 -9.06
N VAL A 266 19.58 -0.82 -9.67
CA VAL A 266 18.13 -0.94 -9.51
C VAL A 266 17.62 -2.15 -10.30
N SER A 267 16.66 -2.89 -9.73
CA SER A 267 16.04 -4.02 -10.43
C SER A 267 15.34 -3.54 -11.71
N PRO A 268 15.43 -4.27 -12.83
CA PRO A 268 14.75 -3.89 -14.08
C PRO A 268 13.24 -3.67 -13.91
N ALA A 269 12.59 -4.44 -13.03
CA ALA A 269 11.17 -4.28 -12.71
C ALA A 269 10.84 -2.96 -11.99
N HIS A 270 11.83 -2.34 -11.35
CA HIS A 270 11.69 -1.06 -10.62
C HIS A 270 12.32 0.11 -11.39
N SER A 271 12.73 -0.10 -12.64
CA SER A 271 13.30 0.96 -13.46
C SER A 271 12.25 2.05 -13.76
N ALA A 272 12.73 3.26 -14.03
CA ALA A 272 11.88 4.38 -14.42
C ALA A 272 11.11 4.07 -15.72
N GLU A 273 11.76 3.35 -16.65
CA GLU A 273 11.14 2.92 -17.90
C GLU A 273 10.01 1.92 -17.69
N ALA A 274 10.23 0.87 -16.90
CA ALA A 274 9.21 -0.15 -16.64
C ALA A 274 8.01 0.42 -15.87
N THR A 275 8.25 1.27 -14.87
CA THR A 275 7.20 1.91 -14.07
C THR A 275 6.40 2.93 -14.88
N TYR A 276 7.06 3.69 -15.77
CA TYR A 276 6.36 4.56 -16.72
C TYR A 276 5.55 3.76 -17.74
N ALA A 277 6.10 2.68 -18.31
CA ALA A 277 5.39 1.86 -19.30
C ALA A 277 4.09 1.29 -18.72
N LEU A 278 4.13 0.85 -17.45
CA LEU A 278 2.95 0.42 -16.71
C LEU A 278 1.95 1.56 -16.44
N LEU A 279 2.42 2.79 -16.23
CA LEU A 279 1.56 3.96 -16.07
C LEU A 279 0.88 4.32 -17.39
N ALA A 280 1.65 4.37 -18.48
CA ALA A 280 1.18 4.70 -19.81
C ALA A 280 0.19 3.67 -20.34
N SER A 281 0.41 2.38 -20.10
CA SER A 281 -0.50 1.31 -20.56
C SER A 281 -1.87 1.35 -19.88
N ASN A 282 -1.97 1.96 -18.69
CA ASN A 282 -3.21 2.10 -17.93
C ASN A 282 -3.72 3.54 -17.90
N TRP A 283 -3.21 4.39 -18.81
CA TRP A 283 -3.70 5.75 -18.95
C TRP A 283 -5.15 5.73 -19.45
N PRO A 284 -6.08 6.47 -18.81
CA PRO A 284 -7.48 6.43 -19.21
C PRO A 284 -7.69 7.05 -20.60
N ASP A 285 -8.62 6.46 -21.37
CA ASP A 285 -9.00 6.97 -22.69
C ASP A 285 -9.47 8.43 -22.63
N ALA A 286 -8.96 9.26 -23.54
CA ALA A 286 -9.31 10.67 -23.65
C ALA A 286 -10.81 10.91 -23.95
N ALA A 287 -11.50 9.92 -24.52
CA ALA A 287 -12.93 9.98 -24.84
C ALA A 287 -13.82 10.02 -23.58
N ARG A 288 -13.33 9.57 -22.42
CA ARG A 288 -14.09 9.57 -21.17
C ARG A 288 -13.59 10.70 -20.28
N LYS A 289 -14.48 11.65 -19.93
CA LYS A 289 -14.13 12.82 -19.12
C LYS A 289 -13.88 12.42 -17.65
N TRP A 290 -12.64 12.12 -17.31
CA TRP A 290 -12.21 11.85 -15.94
C TRP A 290 -11.85 13.16 -15.23
N ARG A 291 -12.25 13.29 -13.95
CA ARG A 291 -11.88 14.46 -13.12
C ARG A 291 -10.38 14.48 -12.78
N SER A 292 -9.74 13.32 -12.73
CA SER A 292 -8.32 13.15 -12.36
C SER A 292 -7.67 11.98 -13.14
N PRO A 293 -7.27 12.17 -14.41
CA PRO A 293 -6.70 11.11 -15.23
C PRO A 293 -5.43 10.49 -14.63
N VAL A 294 -4.56 11.30 -14.00
CA VAL A 294 -3.34 10.82 -13.33
C VAL A 294 -3.69 9.93 -12.15
N GLY A 295 -4.66 10.35 -11.32
CA GLY A 295 -5.11 9.56 -10.17
C GLY A 295 -5.68 8.19 -10.58
N VAL A 296 -6.43 8.15 -11.67
CA VAL A 296 -6.98 6.91 -12.23
C VAL A 296 -5.87 6.01 -12.76
N ALA A 297 -4.93 6.57 -13.55
CA ALA A 297 -3.79 5.82 -14.07
C ALA A 297 -2.94 5.24 -12.93
N LEU A 298 -2.63 6.03 -11.89
CA LEU A 298 -1.90 5.56 -10.71
C LEU A 298 -2.62 4.41 -10.00
N CYS A 299 -3.93 4.54 -9.80
CA CYS A 299 -4.73 3.49 -9.16
C CYS A 299 -4.71 2.20 -9.98
N LEU A 300 -4.97 2.27 -11.30
CA LEU A 300 -4.99 1.10 -12.18
C LEU A 300 -3.61 0.45 -12.34
N SER A 301 -2.52 1.24 -12.33
CA SER A 301 -1.16 0.71 -12.44
C SER A 301 -0.67 0.04 -11.16
N PHE A 302 -1.03 0.57 -9.98
CA PHE A 302 -0.44 0.17 -8.71
C PHE A 302 -1.42 -0.45 -7.70
N TRP A 303 -2.67 -0.75 -8.09
CA TRP A 303 -3.65 -1.43 -7.23
C TRP A 303 -3.15 -2.74 -6.58
N PRO A 304 -2.31 -3.59 -7.21
CA PRO A 304 -1.87 -4.83 -6.58
C PRO A 304 -1.00 -4.55 -5.36
N GLN A 305 -0.12 -3.55 -5.45
CA GLN A 305 0.74 -3.13 -4.35
C GLN A 305 -0.06 -2.39 -3.27
N LEU A 306 -1.04 -1.56 -3.65
CA LEU A 306 -1.96 -0.91 -2.71
C LEU A 306 -2.78 -1.93 -1.90
N LEU A 307 -3.24 -3.01 -2.55
CA LEU A 307 -3.96 -4.08 -1.87
C LEU A 307 -3.04 -4.86 -0.92
N LEU A 308 -1.80 -5.14 -1.34
CA LEU A 308 -0.81 -5.80 -0.49
C LEU A 308 -0.50 -4.98 0.76
N THR A 309 -0.27 -3.67 0.62
CA THR A 309 -0.01 -2.78 1.77
C THR A 309 -1.24 -2.66 2.66
N ALA A 310 -2.46 -2.59 2.11
CA ALA A 310 -3.68 -2.62 2.91
C ALA A 310 -3.81 -3.90 3.74
N ALA A 311 -3.55 -5.06 3.14
CA ALA A 311 -3.62 -6.35 3.82
C ALA A 311 -2.58 -6.46 4.95
N LEU A 312 -1.34 -6.03 4.70
CA LEU A 312 -0.28 -6.01 5.71
C LEU A 312 -0.62 -5.05 6.87
N GLY A 313 -1.20 -3.89 6.57
CA GLY A 313 -1.68 -2.94 7.58
C GLY A 313 -2.77 -3.54 8.47
N LEU A 314 -3.73 -4.29 7.90
CA LEU A 314 -4.76 -5.00 8.66
C LEU A 314 -4.18 -6.10 9.55
N VAL A 315 -3.24 -6.91 9.02
CA VAL A 315 -2.58 -7.96 9.80
C VAL A 315 -1.78 -7.35 10.96
N GLN A 316 -1.05 -6.26 10.70
CA GLN A 316 -0.36 -5.50 11.74
C GLN A 316 -1.33 -4.99 12.81
N LEU A 317 -2.47 -4.43 12.39
CA LEU A 317 -3.49 -3.88 13.28
C LEU A 317 -4.12 -4.97 14.17
N ALA A 318 -4.42 -6.14 13.60
CA ALA A 318 -4.93 -7.27 14.38
C ALA A 318 -3.88 -7.79 15.37
N ALA A 319 -2.65 -8.01 14.89
CA ALA A 319 -1.57 -8.58 15.69
C ALA A 319 -1.14 -7.65 16.85
N MET A 320 -1.21 -6.33 16.69
CA MET A 320 -0.83 -5.39 17.74
C MET A 320 -1.70 -5.47 19.00
N TYR A 321 -2.96 -5.91 18.88
CA TYR A 321 -3.89 -6.06 20.01
C TYR A 321 -3.74 -7.37 20.78
N VAL A 322 -3.03 -8.36 20.23
CA VAL A 322 -2.81 -9.67 20.88
C VAL A 322 -2.11 -9.50 22.23
N GLY A 323 -1.05 -8.68 22.29
CA GLY A 323 -0.28 -8.46 23.51
C GLY A 323 -1.12 -7.89 24.67
N PRO A 324 -1.72 -6.69 24.50
CA PRO A 324 -2.59 -6.09 25.51
C PRO A 324 -3.74 -6.98 25.98
N SER A 325 -4.35 -7.72 25.05
CA SER A 325 -5.48 -8.62 25.33
C SER A 325 -5.07 -9.87 26.14
N LEU A 326 -3.78 -10.21 26.19
CA LEU A 326 -3.26 -11.31 26.99
C LEU A 326 -2.84 -10.89 28.40
N ILE A 327 -2.67 -9.58 28.68
CA ILE A 327 -2.18 -9.10 29.98
C ILE A 327 -3.08 -9.59 31.13
N ASP A 328 -4.39 -9.44 31.00
CA ASP A 328 -5.37 -9.90 31.99
C ASP A 328 -5.21 -11.41 32.30
N ARG A 329 -4.95 -12.22 31.27
CA ARG A 329 -4.71 -13.67 31.43
C ARG A 329 -3.38 -13.99 32.07
N PHE A 330 -2.33 -13.22 31.79
CA PHE A 330 -1.05 -13.37 32.48
C PHE A 330 -1.19 -13.02 33.96
N VAL A 331 -1.91 -11.95 34.28
CA VAL A 331 -2.17 -11.56 35.67
C VAL A 331 -3.00 -12.63 36.38
N GLU A 332 -4.05 -13.14 35.75
CA GLU A 332 -4.87 -14.20 36.34
C GLU A 332 -4.09 -15.51 36.52
N PHE A 333 -3.23 -15.88 35.56
CA PHE A 333 -2.33 -17.03 35.68
C PHE A 333 -1.39 -16.91 36.89
N ILE A 334 -0.83 -15.72 37.13
CA ILE A 334 0.04 -15.44 38.29
C ILE A 334 -0.76 -15.49 39.58
N ARG A 335 -1.99 -14.95 39.59
CA ARG A 335 -2.83 -14.84 40.79
C ARG A 335 -3.33 -16.20 41.29
N ARG A 336 -3.80 -17.05 40.38
CA ARG A 336 -4.42 -18.35 40.73
C ARG A 336 -3.43 -19.51 40.77
N GLY A 337 -2.27 -19.38 40.12
CA GLY A 337 -1.37 -20.48 39.84
C GLY A 337 -1.95 -21.45 38.80
N GLY A 338 -1.49 -21.37 37.55
CA GLY A 338 -1.91 -22.27 36.48
C GLY A 338 -0.95 -23.43 36.24
N THR A 339 -1.34 -24.35 35.36
CA THR A 339 -0.45 -25.44 34.94
C THR A 339 0.70 -24.90 34.07
N PRO A 340 1.89 -25.52 34.07
CA PRO A 340 3.01 -25.09 33.22
C PRO A 340 2.65 -25.01 31.73
N TRP A 341 1.76 -25.90 31.26
CA TRP A 341 1.27 -25.91 29.88
C TRP A 341 0.41 -24.69 29.53
N GLU A 342 -0.42 -24.23 30.47
CA GLU A 342 -1.20 -23.01 30.29
C GLU A 342 -0.30 -21.77 30.17
N GLY A 343 0.73 -21.67 31.03
CA GLY A 343 1.72 -20.61 30.95
C GLY A 343 2.49 -20.64 29.62
N LEU A 344 2.94 -21.83 29.19
CA LEU A 344 3.64 -22.02 27.92
C LEU A 344 2.76 -21.61 26.73
N ARG A 345 1.47 -21.95 26.75
CA ARG A 345 0.50 -21.54 25.73
C ARG A 345 0.39 -20.01 25.64
N LEU A 346 0.26 -19.32 26.77
CA LEU A 346 0.16 -17.85 26.78
C LEU A 346 1.43 -17.19 26.22
N VAL A 347 2.61 -17.69 26.61
CA VAL A 347 3.90 -17.20 26.10
C VAL A 347 4.03 -17.47 24.60
N LEU A 348 3.64 -18.65 24.12
CA LEU A 348 3.71 -19.00 22.70
C LEU A 348 2.78 -18.14 21.85
N ILE A 349 1.54 -17.89 22.29
CA ILE A 349 0.62 -16.99 21.60
C ILE A 349 1.19 -15.57 21.54
N LEU A 350 1.76 -15.09 22.65
CA LEU A 350 2.41 -13.78 22.68
C LEU A 350 3.60 -13.71 21.72
N LEU A 351 4.46 -14.73 21.71
CA LEU A 351 5.62 -14.83 20.83
C LEU A 351 5.22 -14.81 19.35
N VAL A 352 4.27 -15.66 18.96
CA VAL A 352 3.77 -15.73 17.58
C VAL A 352 3.09 -14.42 17.20
N GLY A 353 2.23 -13.87 18.06
CA GLY A 353 1.56 -12.60 17.82
C GLY A 353 2.54 -11.45 17.63
N LYS A 354 3.61 -11.39 18.43
CA LYS A 354 4.67 -10.37 18.30
C LYS A 354 5.54 -10.57 17.07
N ALA A 355 5.84 -11.81 16.70
CA ALA A 355 6.57 -12.12 15.47
C ALA A 355 5.77 -11.70 14.23
N VAL A 356 4.47 -12.03 14.17
CA VAL A 356 3.56 -11.61 13.10
C VAL A 356 3.43 -10.09 13.06
N GLN A 357 3.21 -9.44 14.21
CA GLN A 357 3.13 -7.98 14.31
C GLN A 357 4.40 -7.31 13.73
N THR A 358 5.57 -7.80 14.12
CA THR A 358 6.86 -7.26 13.69
C THR A 358 7.08 -7.46 12.20
N LEU A 359 6.85 -8.68 11.69
CA LEU A 359 7.01 -9.00 10.28
C LEU A 359 6.03 -8.19 9.40
N ALA A 360 4.76 -8.14 9.78
CA ALA A 360 3.73 -7.39 9.06
C ALA A 360 4.06 -5.89 9.04
N SER A 361 4.48 -5.32 10.18
CA SER A 361 4.86 -3.91 10.27
C SER A 361 6.06 -3.56 9.38
N HIS A 362 7.13 -4.34 9.44
CA HIS A 362 8.30 -4.07 8.60
C HIS A 362 8.01 -4.26 7.11
N HIS A 363 7.19 -5.26 6.75
CA HIS A 363 6.81 -5.47 5.36
C HIS A 363 5.83 -4.40 4.86
N TYR A 364 4.89 -3.94 5.70
CA TYR A 364 4.01 -2.80 5.41
C TYR A 364 4.82 -1.55 5.08
N ASN A 365 5.79 -1.21 5.93
CA ASN A 365 6.66 -0.06 5.73
C ASN A 365 7.52 -0.20 4.47
N PHE A 366 8.17 -1.36 4.28
CA PHE A 366 9.03 -1.59 3.12
C PHE A 366 8.25 -1.54 1.80
N GLN A 367 7.11 -2.24 1.71
CA GLN A 367 6.28 -2.23 0.50
C GLN A 367 5.67 -0.84 0.24
N GLY A 368 5.28 -0.12 1.29
CA GLY A 368 4.80 1.26 1.18
C GLY A 368 5.87 2.20 0.61
N GLN A 369 7.10 2.13 1.10
CA GLN A 369 8.22 2.93 0.58
C GLN A 369 8.61 2.52 -0.85
N LEU A 370 8.60 1.23 -1.15
CA LEU A 370 8.86 0.73 -2.50
C LEU A 370 7.80 1.24 -3.50
N LEU A 371 6.53 1.22 -3.10
CA LEU A 371 5.43 1.75 -3.90
C LEU A 371 5.60 3.26 -4.14
N CYS A 372 5.92 4.04 -3.10
CA CYS A 372 6.23 5.47 -3.23
C CYS A 372 7.33 5.71 -4.29
N MET A 373 8.45 4.99 -4.23
CA MET A 373 9.54 5.16 -5.19
C MET A 373 9.15 4.78 -6.62
N ARG A 374 8.32 3.75 -6.81
CA ARG A 374 7.82 3.36 -8.14
C ARG A 374 6.89 4.42 -8.73
N ILE A 375 5.97 4.94 -7.93
CA ILE A 375 5.06 6.02 -8.36
C ILE A 375 5.86 7.28 -8.70
N ARG A 376 6.84 7.63 -7.86
CA ARG A 376 7.75 8.76 -8.11
C ARG A 376 8.49 8.58 -9.44
N GLY A 377 9.08 7.42 -9.69
CA GLY A 377 9.76 7.11 -10.95
C GLY A 377 8.85 7.31 -12.16
N ALA A 378 7.65 6.71 -12.13
CA ALA A 378 6.67 6.83 -13.22
C ALA A 378 6.23 8.28 -13.46
N LEU A 379 5.91 9.03 -12.40
CA LEU A 379 5.50 10.43 -12.48
C LEU A 379 6.63 11.32 -13.01
N LEU A 380 7.86 11.19 -12.50
CA LEU A 380 8.98 11.99 -13.00
C LEU A 380 9.24 11.74 -14.49
N THR A 381 9.20 10.47 -14.92
CA THR A 381 9.38 10.15 -16.35
C THR A 381 8.24 10.69 -17.20
N ALA A 382 6.99 10.62 -16.74
CA ALA A 382 5.84 11.18 -17.44
C ALA A 382 5.93 12.71 -17.56
N LEU A 383 6.24 13.40 -16.45
CA LEU A 383 6.41 14.85 -16.43
C LEU A 383 7.56 15.30 -17.33
N TYR A 384 8.67 14.56 -17.34
CA TYR A 384 9.81 14.86 -18.19
C TYR A 384 9.46 14.71 -19.66
N ARG A 385 8.84 13.60 -20.05
CA ARG A 385 8.38 13.38 -21.43
C ARG A 385 7.36 14.43 -21.87
N LYS A 386 6.39 14.77 -21.01
CA LYS A 386 5.40 15.82 -21.28
C LYS A 386 6.05 17.17 -21.52
N SER A 387 7.03 17.55 -20.68
CA SER A 387 7.71 18.85 -20.80
C SER A 387 8.40 19.06 -22.16
N LEU A 388 8.90 17.98 -22.77
CA LEU A 388 9.54 17.99 -24.09
C LEU A 388 8.54 18.13 -25.25
N ARG A 389 7.28 17.75 -25.04
CA ARG A 389 6.23 17.73 -26.08
C ARG A 389 5.19 18.83 -25.93
N LEU A 390 5.25 19.60 -24.85
CA LEU A 390 4.29 20.67 -24.56
C LEU A 390 4.28 21.74 -25.66
N SER A 391 3.08 22.20 -26.06
CA SER A 391 2.89 23.32 -26.99
C SER A 391 3.51 24.62 -26.47
N ALA A 392 3.78 25.58 -27.37
CA ALA A 392 4.37 26.86 -27.00
C ALA A 392 3.50 27.64 -26.00
N GLY A 393 2.19 27.73 -26.27
CA GLY A 393 1.21 28.35 -25.38
C GLY A 393 1.14 27.71 -24.00
N ALA A 394 0.97 26.39 -23.93
CA ALA A 394 0.93 25.69 -22.64
C ALA A 394 2.26 25.82 -21.87
N ARG A 395 3.40 25.79 -22.57
CA ARG A 395 4.72 26.03 -21.95
C ARG A 395 4.85 27.42 -21.36
N ARG A 396 4.29 28.45 -22.02
CA ARG A 396 4.23 29.84 -21.52
C ARG A 396 3.37 29.93 -20.26
N VAL A 397 2.20 29.29 -20.25
CA VAL A 397 1.25 29.29 -19.11
C VAL A 397 1.86 28.67 -17.85
N HIS A 398 2.56 27.54 -17.98
CA HIS A 398 3.18 26.88 -16.81
C HIS A 398 4.49 27.54 -16.36
N GLY A 399 5.30 28.03 -17.31
CA GLY A 399 6.62 28.57 -17.05
C GLY A 399 7.65 27.52 -16.57
N ALA A 400 8.93 27.82 -16.78
CA ALA A 400 10.01 26.88 -16.42
C ALA A 400 10.05 26.56 -14.91
N GLY A 401 9.81 27.55 -14.05
CA GLY A 401 9.76 27.36 -12.60
C GLY A 401 8.61 26.45 -12.15
N GLY A 402 7.43 26.57 -12.78
CA GLY A 402 6.28 25.71 -12.50
C GLY A 402 6.56 24.25 -12.84
N ILE A 403 7.16 24.00 -14.03
CA ILE A 403 7.52 22.66 -14.49
C ILE A 403 8.52 21.99 -13.53
N VAL A 404 9.55 22.71 -13.10
CA VAL A 404 10.53 22.20 -12.13
C VAL A 404 9.84 21.90 -10.79
N ASN A 405 8.92 22.75 -10.34
CA ASN A 405 8.15 22.51 -9.12
C ASN A 405 7.26 21.26 -9.22
N TYR A 406 6.64 21.00 -10.37
CA TYR A 406 5.86 19.77 -10.58
C TYR A 406 6.72 18.51 -10.42
N MET A 407 7.94 18.53 -10.97
CA MET A 407 8.87 17.41 -10.92
C MET A 407 9.49 17.20 -9.54
N GLN A 408 9.86 18.29 -8.85
CA GLN A 408 10.60 18.20 -7.59
C GLN A 408 9.67 18.06 -6.38
N VAL A 409 8.61 18.88 -6.32
CA VAL A 409 7.72 18.98 -5.17
C VAL A 409 6.47 18.15 -5.37
N ASP A 410 5.68 18.41 -6.42
CA ASP A 410 4.35 17.79 -6.54
C ASP A 410 4.42 16.27 -6.74
N ALA A 411 5.35 15.81 -7.57
CA ALA A 411 5.57 14.37 -7.73
C ALA A 411 6.02 13.69 -6.42
N TRP A 412 6.81 14.37 -5.58
CA TRP A 412 7.21 13.85 -4.25
C TRP A 412 6.02 13.79 -3.29
N VAL A 413 5.22 14.85 -3.24
CA VAL A 413 4.06 14.95 -2.36
C VAL A 413 3.04 13.87 -2.71
N VAL A 414 2.72 13.71 -4.00
CA VAL A 414 1.77 12.68 -4.47
C VAL A 414 2.30 11.28 -4.18
N SER A 415 3.57 10.98 -4.50
CA SER A 415 4.13 9.65 -4.26
C SER A 415 4.23 9.32 -2.77
N GLY A 416 4.65 10.29 -1.95
CA GLY A 416 4.81 10.13 -0.50
C GLY A 416 3.48 9.94 0.24
N ALA A 417 2.41 10.57 -0.24
CA ALA A 417 1.09 10.46 0.36
C ALA A 417 0.44 9.07 0.17
N MET A 418 0.87 8.28 -0.83
CA MET A 418 0.28 6.96 -1.10
C MET A 418 0.41 6.00 0.08
N HIS A 419 1.50 6.09 0.84
CA HIS A 419 1.65 5.35 2.10
C HIS A 419 0.66 5.84 3.16
N GLY A 420 0.55 7.17 3.34
CA GLY A 420 -0.35 7.80 4.30
C GLY A 420 -1.84 7.66 3.98
N LEU A 421 -2.21 7.31 2.73
CA LEU A 421 -3.62 7.02 2.38
C LEU A 421 -4.19 5.85 3.18
N HIS A 422 -3.37 4.85 3.53
CA HIS A 422 -3.82 3.76 4.38
C HIS A 422 -4.09 4.21 5.82
N ASP A 423 -3.31 5.16 6.33
CA ASP A 423 -3.47 5.69 7.68
C ASP A 423 -4.83 6.40 7.85
N LEU A 424 -5.41 6.97 6.78
CA LEU A 424 -6.71 7.63 6.81
C LEU A 424 -7.85 6.73 7.30
N TRP A 425 -7.79 5.43 7.02
CA TRP A 425 -8.81 4.47 7.45
C TRP A 425 -8.30 3.51 8.52
N LEU A 426 -7.00 3.18 8.54
CA LEU A 426 -6.40 2.36 9.59
C LEU A 426 -6.42 3.05 10.95
N MET A 427 -6.16 4.36 11.05
CA MET A 427 -6.15 5.06 12.34
C MET A 427 -7.55 5.15 12.98
N PRO A 428 -8.63 5.54 12.25
CA PRO A 428 -9.98 5.45 12.80
C PRO A 428 -10.38 4.03 13.18
N LEU A 429 -10.03 3.04 12.36
CA LEU A 429 -10.28 1.63 12.67
C LEU A 429 -9.54 1.20 13.94
N GLN A 430 -8.29 1.64 14.11
CA GLN A 430 -7.50 1.40 15.32
C GLN A 430 -8.20 1.98 16.54
N ILE A 431 -8.62 3.25 16.51
CA ILE A 431 -9.35 3.88 17.62
C ILE A 431 -10.65 3.11 17.91
N ALA A 432 -11.43 2.77 16.88
CA ALA A 432 -12.69 2.06 17.04
C ALA A 432 -12.50 0.68 17.70
N VAL A 433 -11.55 -0.13 17.23
CA VAL A 433 -11.26 -1.45 17.80
C VAL A 433 -10.77 -1.34 19.25
N ALA A 434 -9.88 -0.39 19.56
CA ALA A 434 -9.42 -0.16 20.93
C ALA A 434 -10.57 0.21 21.88
N LEU A 435 -11.46 1.13 21.45
CA LEU A 435 -12.62 1.54 22.23
C LEU A 435 -13.62 0.39 22.43
N LEU A 436 -13.87 -0.42 21.40
CA LEU A 436 -14.73 -1.60 21.49
C LEU A 436 -14.18 -2.63 22.48
N LEU A 437 -12.87 -2.93 22.39
CA LEU A 437 -12.21 -3.83 23.34
C LEU A 437 -12.28 -3.27 24.77
N LEU A 438 -11.98 -1.98 24.96
CA LEU A 438 -12.13 -1.35 26.26
C LEU A 438 -13.55 -1.43 26.81
N TYR A 439 -14.54 -1.14 25.98
CA TYR A 439 -15.94 -1.21 26.37
C TYR A 439 -16.32 -2.62 26.81
N ALA A 440 -15.77 -3.66 26.17
CA ALA A 440 -15.97 -5.03 26.62
C ALA A 440 -15.37 -5.32 28.01
N TYR A 441 -14.24 -4.69 28.37
CA TYR A 441 -13.58 -4.89 29.67
C TYR A 441 -14.13 -4.02 30.81
N LEU A 442 -14.40 -2.73 30.56
CA LEU A 442 -14.77 -1.73 31.57
C LEU A 442 -16.20 -1.18 31.39
N GLY A 443 -16.93 -1.63 30.38
CA GLY A 443 -18.31 -1.20 30.15
C GLY A 443 -18.43 0.29 29.78
N PRO A 444 -19.57 0.93 30.12
CA PRO A 444 -19.88 2.31 29.71
C PRO A 444 -18.89 3.38 30.22
N ALA A 445 -18.12 3.10 31.27
CA ALA A 445 -17.11 4.03 31.81
C ALA A 445 -16.11 4.50 30.73
N VAL A 446 -15.87 3.67 29.72
CA VAL A 446 -14.99 3.94 28.58
C VAL A 446 -15.46 5.12 27.74
N LEU A 447 -16.75 5.48 27.74
CA LEU A 447 -17.22 6.65 26.99
C LEU A 447 -16.54 7.95 27.43
N MET A 448 -16.02 8.01 28.66
CA MET A 448 -15.22 9.15 29.13
C MET A 448 -13.91 9.33 28.36
N THR A 449 -13.38 8.28 27.72
CA THR A 449 -12.23 8.40 26.82
C THR A 449 -12.53 9.30 25.63
N LEU A 450 -13.78 9.33 25.14
CA LEU A 450 -14.18 10.20 24.02
C LEU A 450 -14.05 11.67 24.39
N VAL A 451 -14.29 12.03 25.65
CA VAL A 451 -14.09 13.40 26.15
C VAL A 451 -12.61 13.78 26.09
N VAL A 452 -11.72 12.88 26.51
CA VAL A 452 -10.27 13.10 26.42
C VAL A 452 -9.81 13.14 24.97
N ILE A 453 -10.35 12.27 24.11
CA ILE A 453 -10.04 12.26 22.68
C ILE A 453 -10.44 13.58 22.03
N ALA A 454 -11.65 14.06 22.29
CA ALA A 454 -12.13 15.35 21.79
C ALA A 454 -11.29 16.52 22.31
N ALA A 455 -10.97 16.53 23.60
CA ALA A 455 -10.13 17.57 24.21
C ALA A 455 -8.72 17.59 23.59
N VAL A 456 -8.08 16.42 23.44
CA VAL A 456 -6.77 16.30 22.80
C VAL A 456 -6.84 16.76 21.35
N ALA A 457 -7.87 16.37 20.59
CA ALA A 457 -8.03 16.82 19.21
C ALA A 457 -8.12 18.35 19.08
N VAL A 458 -8.88 19.02 19.95
CA VAL A 458 -8.97 20.49 19.99
C VAL A 458 -7.60 21.12 20.32
N VAL A 459 -6.93 20.60 21.34
CA VAL A 459 -5.58 21.05 21.72
C VAL A 459 -4.59 20.86 20.56
N THR A 460 -4.63 19.71 19.87
CA THR A 460 -3.77 19.42 18.72
C THR A 460 -3.97 20.42 17.59
N VAL A 461 -5.23 20.75 17.25
CA VAL A 461 -5.52 21.71 16.18
C VAL A 461 -5.00 23.10 16.53
N PHE A 462 -5.24 23.56 17.76
CA PHE A 462 -4.75 24.86 18.21
C PHE A 462 -3.21 24.87 18.29
N ALA A 463 -2.61 23.80 18.79
CA ALA A 463 -1.17 23.67 18.91
C ALA A 463 -0.49 23.68 17.55
N ASN A 464 -1.05 22.98 16.56
CA ASN A 464 -0.53 22.99 15.19
C ASN A 464 -0.60 24.40 14.58
N LYS A 465 -1.68 25.15 14.80
CA LYS A 465 -1.77 26.54 14.31
C LYS A 465 -0.68 27.43 14.91
N LEU A 466 -0.46 27.35 16.22
CA LEU A 466 0.60 28.10 16.89
C LEU A 466 2.00 27.67 16.43
N ASN A 467 2.23 26.36 16.31
CA ASN A 467 3.49 25.81 15.83
C ASN A 467 3.82 26.34 14.42
N MET A 468 2.85 26.34 13.50
CA MET A 468 3.01 26.89 12.15
C MET A 468 3.33 28.38 12.18
N ALA A 469 2.72 29.17 13.07
CA ALA A 469 3.05 30.59 13.23
C ALA A 469 4.49 30.81 13.71
N TYR A 470 4.99 30.00 14.65
CA TYR A 470 6.39 30.04 15.09
C TYR A 470 7.36 29.59 13.99
N GLN A 471 7.02 28.52 13.26
CA GLN A 471 7.82 28.06 12.12
C GLN A 471 7.95 29.14 11.05
N PHE A 472 6.85 29.83 10.72
CA PHE A 472 6.86 30.91 9.74
C PHE A 472 7.83 32.03 10.15
N LYS A 473 7.75 32.51 11.39
CA LYS A 473 8.65 33.55 11.92
C LYS A 473 10.11 33.10 11.98
N PHE A 474 10.35 31.84 12.34
CA PHE A 474 11.68 31.25 12.33
C PHE A 474 12.29 31.23 10.91
N VAL A 475 11.52 30.77 9.93
CA VAL A 475 11.93 30.72 8.52
C VAL A 475 12.20 32.12 7.97
N GLU A 476 11.34 33.09 8.25
CA GLU A 476 11.48 34.49 7.82
C GLU A 476 12.82 35.12 8.27
N VAL A 477 13.17 34.96 9.55
CA VAL A 477 14.44 35.49 10.09
C VAL A 477 15.65 34.70 9.58
N ARG A 478 15.52 33.39 9.42
CA ARG A 478 16.56 32.54 8.82
C ARG A 478 16.86 32.99 7.39
N ASP A 479 15.85 33.27 6.59
CA ASP A 479 16.03 33.68 5.20
C ASP A 479 16.69 35.06 5.13
N SER A 480 16.35 35.98 6.05
CA SER A 480 17.04 37.26 6.21
C SER A 480 18.52 37.09 6.56
N ARG A 481 18.87 36.15 7.46
CA ARG A 481 20.27 35.82 7.80
C ARG A 481 21.01 35.26 6.60
N VAL A 482 20.41 34.32 5.85
CA VAL A 482 21.03 33.71 4.68
C VAL A 482 21.27 34.78 3.61
N LYS A 483 20.30 35.66 3.35
CA LYS A 483 20.45 36.80 2.45
C LYS A 483 21.62 37.70 2.83
N ALA A 484 21.71 38.11 4.11
CA ALA A 484 22.80 38.95 4.60
C ALA A 484 24.18 38.28 4.48
N LEU A 485 24.26 36.97 4.73
CA LEU A 485 25.48 36.18 4.53
C LEU A 485 25.89 36.12 3.06
N THR A 486 24.93 35.88 2.15
CA THR A 486 25.20 35.84 0.71
C THR A 486 25.71 37.19 0.19
N GLU A 487 25.10 38.31 0.61
CA GLU A 487 25.56 39.66 0.26
C GLU A 487 26.99 39.92 0.76
N MET A 488 27.27 39.56 2.02
CA MET A 488 28.61 39.68 2.60
C MET A 488 29.67 38.86 1.85
N LEU A 489 29.33 37.62 1.45
CA LEU A 489 30.25 36.75 0.70
C LEU A 489 30.50 37.27 -0.72
N ASN A 490 29.46 37.71 -1.42
CA ASN A 490 29.56 38.27 -2.77
C ASN A 490 30.43 39.54 -2.80
N HIS A 491 30.40 40.36 -1.75
CA HIS A 491 31.16 41.60 -1.64
C HIS A 491 32.37 41.52 -0.70
N MET A 492 32.88 40.31 -0.42
CA MET A 492 33.93 40.07 0.58
C MET A 492 35.20 40.90 0.34
N ARG A 493 35.62 41.10 -0.92
CA ARG A 493 36.82 41.87 -1.25
C ARG A 493 36.69 43.34 -0.82
N VAL A 494 35.54 43.97 -1.10
CA VAL A 494 35.27 45.36 -0.73
C VAL A 494 35.18 45.51 0.78
N ILE A 495 34.47 44.61 1.44
CA ILE A 495 34.32 44.60 2.91
C ILE A 495 35.68 44.47 3.61
N LYS A 496 36.59 43.66 3.07
CA LYS A 496 37.97 43.54 3.59
C LYS A 496 38.80 44.79 3.37
N LEU A 497 38.73 45.38 2.17
CA LEU A 497 39.49 46.57 1.80
C LEU A 497 39.07 47.81 2.60
N GLN A 498 37.79 47.89 2.97
CA GLN A 498 37.22 48.97 3.79
C GLN A 498 37.18 48.65 5.30
N ALA A 499 37.74 47.52 5.72
CA ALA A 499 37.72 47.05 7.12
C ALA A 499 36.31 46.91 7.76
N TRP A 500 35.23 46.79 6.97
CA TRP A 500 33.83 46.67 7.45
C TRP A 500 33.43 45.29 8.00
N LYS A 501 34.40 44.40 8.24
CA LYS A 501 34.15 43.02 8.70
C LYS A 501 33.29 42.97 9.96
N HIS A 502 33.56 43.87 10.92
CA HIS A 502 32.84 43.90 12.19
C HIS A 502 31.39 44.32 12.00
N THR A 503 31.13 45.40 11.25
CA THR A 503 29.77 45.91 10.98
C THR A 503 28.87 44.87 10.31
N PHE A 504 29.34 44.22 9.24
CA PHE A 504 28.58 43.15 8.58
C PHE A 504 28.45 41.91 9.48
N GLY A 505 29.49 41.58 10.24
CA GLY A 505 29.45 40.50 11.22
C GLY A 505 28.42 40.72 12.32
N ASP A 506 28.31 41.95 12.84
CA ASP A 506 27.33 42.33 13.86
C ASP A 506 25.90 42.26 13.34
N LYS A 507 25.67 42.72 12.11
CA LYS A 507 24.36 42.59 11.44
C LYS A 507 23.94 41.14 11.28
N VAL A 508 24.85 40.24 10.89
CA VAL A 508 24.57 38.80 10.83
C VAL A 508 24.31 38.20 12.22
N ARG A 509 25.06 38.62 13.25
CA ARG A 509 24.84 38.20 14.65
C ARG A 509 23.50 38.67 15.20
N GLU A 510 23.01 39.83 14.79
CA GLU A 510 21.68 40.32 15.14
C GLU A 510 20.59 39.39 14.61
N PHE A 511 20.62 39.07 13.31
CA PHE A 511 19.69 38.08 12.73
C PHE A 511 19.82 36.72 13.41
N ARG A 512 21.03 36.28 13.74
CA ARG A 512 21.25 35.02 14.46
C ARG A 512 20.62 35.02 15.85
N ARG A 513 20.69 36.13 16.59
CA ARG A 513 20.05 36.26 17.92
C ARG A 513 18.53 36.16 17.80
N ALA A 514 17.94 36.81 16.80
CA ALA A 514 16.51 36.70 16.52
C ALA A 514 16.09 35.29 16.08
N GLU A 515 16.87 34.66 15.19
CA GLU A 515 16.66 33.27 14.71
C GLU A 515 16.65 32.29 15.89
N VAL A 516 17.65 32.39 16.78
CA VAL A 516 17.73 31.57 18.00
C VAL A 516 16.58 31.88 18.96
N GLY A 517 16.15 33.14 19.07
CA GLY A 517 14.99 33.53 19.88
C GLY A 517 13.70 32.85 19.44
N TRP A 518 13.42 32.83 18.13
CA TRP A 518 12.26 32.13 17.57
C TRP A 518 12.40 30.61 17.64
N LEU A 519 13.59 30.08 17.37
CA LEU A 519 13.88 28.66 17.53
C LEU A 519 13.62 28.17 18.95
N LYS A 520 14.06 28.94 19.97
CA LYS A 520 13.78 28.64 21.38
C LYS A 520 12.28 28.55 21.64
N LYS A 521 11.50 29.55 21.21
CA LYS A 521 10.03 29.55 21.39
C LYS A 521 9.39 28.31 20.74
N MET A 522 9.81 27.96 19.52
CA MET A 522 9.33 26.78 18.80
C MET A 522 9.64 25.48 19.55
N ILE A 523 10.90 25.29 19.98
CA ILE A 523 11.32 24.07 20.69
C ILE A 523 10.63 23.97 22.05
N PHE A 524 10.56 25.05 22.85
CA PHE A 524 9.86 25.02 24.14
C PHE A 524 8.37 24.69 23.96
N PHE A 525 7.75 25.20 22.91
CA PHE A 525 6.37 24.87 22.57
C PHE A 525 6.20 23.39 22.18
N GLU A 526 7.12 22.84 21.39
CA GLU A 526 7.14 21.43 21.00
C GLU A 526 7.36 20.51 22.21
N CYS A 527 8.26 20.86 23.12
CA CYS A 527 8.45 20.16 24.39
C CYS A 527 7.16 20.17 25.22
N GLY A 528 6.52 21.34 25.38
CA GLY A 528 5.25 21.46 26.08
C GLY A 528 4.15 20.60 25.46
N SER A 529 4.02 20.63 24.14
CA SER A 529 3.06 19.80 23.39
C SER A 529 3.33 18.31 23.59
N THR A 530 4.60 17.90 23.58
CA THR A 530 5.00 16.50 23.85
C THR A 530 4.61 16.05 25.25
N VAL A 531 4.77 16.91 26.27
CA VAL A 531 4.34 16.62 27.64
C VAL A 531 2.83 16.43 27.70
N VAL A 532 2.06 17.31 27.05
CA VAL A 532 0.59 17.21 27.00
C VAL A 532 0.15 15.88 26.36
N TYR A 533 0.70 15.51 25.19
CA TYR A 533 0.35 14.23 24.56
C TYR A 533 0.79 13.01 25.39
N SER A 534 1.97 13.06 26.01
CA SER A 534 2.46 11.98 26.88
C SER A 534 1.60 11.80 28.13
N SER A 535 0.92 12.85 28.59
CA SER A 535 0.00 12.79 29.74
C SER A 535 -1.37 12.19 29.41
N GLY A 536 -1.71 12.08 28.12
CA GLY A 536 -3.01 11.59 27.64
C GLY A 536 -3.46 10.25 28.25
N PRO A 537 -2.63 9.19 28.25
CA PRO A 537 -2.97 7.91 28.87
C PRO A 537 -3.29 8.01 30.35
N VAL A 538 -2.60 8.88 31.08
CA VAL A 538 -2.81 9.07 32.52
C VAL A 538 -4.15 9.74 32.76
N ALA A 539 -4.49 10.78 31.98
CA ALA A 539 -5.79 11.45 32.05
C ALA A 539 -6.94 10.50 31.68
N MET A 540 -6.78 9.69 30.63
CA MET A 540 -7.76 8.66 30.25
C MET A 540 -7.96 7.64 31.38
N ALA A 541 -6.86 7.11 31.95
CA ALA A 541 -6.91 6.16 33.04
C ALA A 541 -7.61 6.74 34.28
N ALA A 542 -7.25 7.95 34.71
CA ALA A 542 -7.85 8.60 35.87
C ALA A 542 -9.37 8.79 35.71
N LEU A 543 -9.82 9.27 34.54
CA LEU A 543 -11.24 9.48 34.27
C LEU A 543 -12.02 8.18 34.17
N VAL A 544 -11.52 7.20 33.43
CA VAL A 544 -12.23 5.93 33.20
C VAL A 544 -12.24 5.07 34.45
N PHE A 545 -11.12 4.95 35.16
CA PHE A 545 -11.09 4.19 36.42
C PHE A 545 -11.91 4.89 37.50
N GLY A 546 -11.85 6.23 37.57
CA GLY A 546 -12.66 7.01 38.49
C GLY A 546 -14.16 6.82 38.27
N THR A 547 -14.64 6.90 37.03
CA THR A 547 -16.06 6.67 36.72
C THR A 547 -16.47 5.21 36.91
N TYR A 548 -15.59 4.26 36.59
CA TYR A 548 -15.86 2.83 36.81
C TYR A 548 -16.01 2.51 38.31
N LEU A 549 -15.16 3.05 39.17
CA LEU A 549 -15.29 2.93 40.64
C LEU A 549 -16.55 3.63 41.17
N ALA A 550 -16.86 4.82 40.65
CA ALA A 550 -18.08 5.55 41.02
C ALA A 550 -19.35 4.78 40.65
N ALA A 551 -19.31 4.01 39.54
CA ALA A 551 -20.38 3.10 39.12
C ALA A 551 -20.39 1.76 39.89
N ARG A 552 -19.63 1.65 41.00
CA ARG A 552 -19.48 0.44 41.83
C ARG A 552 -18.83 -0.74 41.11
N GLY A 553 -18.02 -0.50 40.08
CA GLY A 553 -17.22 -1.52 39.43
C GLY A 553 -15.98 -1.91 40.24
N GLU A 554 -15.58 -3.18 40.17
CA GLU A 554 -14.39 -3.70 40.85
C GLU A 554 -13.17 -3.72 39.92
N LEU A 555 -12.11 -3.01 40.31
CA LEU A 555 -10.85 -2.96 39.57
C LEU A 555 -9.87 -4.02 40.09
N ASP A 556 -9.49 -4.93 39.19
CA ASP A 556 -8.38 -5.87 39.35
C ASP A 556 -7.13 -5.28 38.68
N ALA A 557 -5.94 -5.66 39.15
CA ALA A 557 -4.68 -5.47 38.46
C ALA A 557 -4.74 -5.84 36.96
N GLY A 558 -5.36 -6.96 36.59
CA GLY A 558 -5.52 -7.41 35.20
C GLY A 558 -6.25 -6.37 34.34
N LYS A 559 -7.43 -5.93 34.79
CA LYS A 559 -8.21 -4.86 34.14
C LYS A 559 -7.43 -3.55 34.04
N VAL A 560 -6.75 -3.14 35.11
CA VAL A 560 -5.99 -1.88 35.15
C VAL A 560 -4.81 -1.91 34.18
N PHE A 561 -4.01 -2.98 34.17
CA PHE A 561 -2.86 -3.10 33.27
C PHE A 561 -3.29 -3.24 31.80
N THR A 562 -4.33 -4.04 31.51
CA THR A 562 -4.88 -4.19 30.17
C THR A 562 -5.45 -2.87 29.64
N ALA A 563 -6.29 -2.18 30.41
CA ALA A 563 -6.85 -0.88 30.01
C ALA A 563 -5.75 0.17 29.81
N THR A 564 -4.74 0.21 30.68
CA THR A 564 -3.59 1.12 30.55
C THR A 564 -2.82 0.87 29.25
N ALA A 565 -2.61 -0.39 28.88
CA ALA A 565 -1.96 -0.74 27.63
C ALA A 565 -2.74 -0.23 26.41
N PHE A 566 -4.05 -0.43 26.37
CA PHE A 566 -4.90 0.10 25.31
C PHE A 566 -4.96 1.63 25.26
N PHE A 567 -5.02 2.34 26.41
CA PHE A 567 -4.97 3.81 26.43
C PHE A 567 -3.70 4.34 25.77
N ARG A 568 -2.55 3.69 26.00
CA ARG A 568 -1.28 4.05 25.35
C ARG A 568 -1.33 3.85 23.83
N MET A 569 -2.07 2.86 23.34
CA MET A 569 -2.22 2.60 21.90
C MET A 569 -3.09 3.63 21.18
N LEU A 570 -3.95 4.36 21.90
CA LEU A 570 -4.80 5.40 21.34
C LEU A 570 -4.03 6.71 21.06
N VAL A 571 -2.95 6.98 21.79
CA VAL A 571 -2.20 8.25 21.69
C VAL A 571 -1.63 8.48 20.30
N GLY A 572 -0.97 7.47 19.73
CA GLY A 572 -0.31 7.58 18.42
C GLY A 572 -1.28 7.99 17.29
N PRO A 573 -2.39 7.26 17.08
CA PRO A 573 -3.41 7.66 16.12
C PRO A 573 -3.97 9.06 16.38
N MET A 574 -4.24 9.41 17.64
CA MET A 574 -4.80 10.72 17.99
C MET A 574 -3.87 11.89 17.66
N SER A 575 -2.56 11.71 17.86
CA SER A 575 -1.56 12.76 17.57
C SER A 575 -1.28 12.88 16.07
N SER A 576 -1.21 11.76 15.35
CA SER A 576 -0.72 11.73 13.97
C SER A 576 -1.82 11.93 12.94
N PHE A 577 -3.07 11.57 13.24
CA PHE A 577 -4.18 11.63 12.28
C PHE A 577 -4.42 13.02 11.67
N PRO A 578 -4.36 14.15 12.43
CA PRO A 578 -4.49 15.49 11.82
C PRO A 578 -3.40 15.80 10.80
N GLN A 579 -2.17 15.34 11.04
CA GLN A 579 -1.07 15.50 10.10
C GLN A 579 -1.29 14.66 8.84
N THR A 580 -1.76 13.42 8.99
CA THR A 580 -2.13 12.56 7.86
C THR A 580 -3.18 13.23 6.98
N ILE A 581 -4.24 13.80 7.56
CA ILE A 581 -5.26 14.55 6.80
C ILE A 581 -4.63 15.72 6.03
N ALA A 582 -3.80 16.53 6.69
CA ALA A 582 -3.15 17.67 6.05
C ALA A 582 -2.26 17.23 4.86
N MET A 583 -1.48 16.16 5.04
CA MET A 583 -0.64 15.59 3.97
C MET A 583 -1.48 15.06 2.81
N SER A 584 -2.60 14.39 3.08
CA SER A 584 -3.50 13.92 2.03
C SER A 584 -4.15 15.07 1.27
N VAL A 585 -4.61 16.11 1.95
CA VAL A 585 -5.16 17.32 1.30
C VAL A 585 -4.10 17.96 0.40
N GLN A 586 -2.87 18.11 0.88
CA GLN A 586 -1.78 18.65 0.07
C GLN A 586 -1.51 17.79 -1.17
N ALA A 587 -1.56 16.46 -1.03
CA ALA A 587 -1.39 15.54 -2.15
C ALA A 587 -2.52 15.63 -3.17
N PHE A 588 -3.77 15.83 -2.76
CA PHE A 588 -4.88 16.07 -3.70
C PHE A 588 -4.70 17.37 -4.49
N VAL A 589 -4.24 18.44 -3.84
CA VAL A 589 -3.95 19.70 -4.53
C VAL A 589 -2.78 19.55 -5.51
N SER A 590 -1.71 18.86 -5.10
CA SER A 590 -0.58 18.53 -5.99
C SER A 590 -1.02 17.66 -7.16
N LEU A 591 -1.85 16.63 -6.92
CA LEU A 591 -2.40 15.77 -7.96
C LEU A 591 -3.21 16.57 -8.99
N GLY A 592 -4.05 17.51 -8.54
CA GLY A 592 -4.80 18.40 -9.44
C GLY A 592 -3.91 19.28 -10.33
N ARG A 593 -2.75 19.72 -9.82
CA ARG A 593 -1.74 20.44 -10.64
C ARG A 593 -1.10 19.51 -11.68
N LEU A 594 -0.77 18.28 -11.29
CA LEU A 594 -0.21 17.27 -12.20
C LEU A 594 -1.23 16.87 -13.28
N ASP A 595 -2.50 16.70 -12.91
CA ASP A 595 -3.59 16.41 -13.84
C ASP A 595 -3.70 17.51 -14.91
N LYS A 596 -3.72 18.78 -14.51
CA LYS A 596 -3.75 19.91 -15.46
C LYS A 596 -2.54 19.86 -16.40
N PHE A 597 -1.33 19.77 -15.85
CA PHE A 597 -0.10 19.79 -16.66
C PHE A 597 0.01 18.60 -17.63
N LEU A 598 -0.38 17.39 -17.22
CA LEU A 598 -0.29 16.20 -18.06
C LEU A 598 -1.41 16.13 -19.11
N SER A 599 -2.52 16.85 -18.91
CA SER A 599 -3.62 16.96 -19.87
C SER A 599 -3.53 18.15 -20.83
N ASP A 600 -2.62 19.10 -20.62
CA ASP A 600 -2.48 20.27 -21.50
C ASP A 600 -1.92 19.93 -22.90
N ALA A 601 -2.15 20.83 -23.86
CA ALA A 601 -1.90 20.59 -25.28
C ALA A 601 -0.42 20.31 -25.62
N GLU A 602 -0.19 19.26 -26.39
CA GLU A 602 1.12 18.89 -26.95
C GLU A 602 1.29 19.41 -28.38
N ILE A 603 2.53 19.52 -28.82
CA ILE A 603 2.89 19.81 -30.21
C ILE A 603 2.48 18.61 -31.05
N ASP A 604 1.65 18.85 -32.05
CA ASP A 604 1.30 17.81 -33.02
C ASP A 604 2.52 17.49 -33.91
N SER A 605 3.08 16.31 -33.71
CA SER A 605 4.19 15.82 -34.54
C SER A 605 3.78 15.48 -35.97
N ALA A 606 2.48 15.30 -36.22
CA ALA A 606 1.90 15.03 -37.54
C ALA A 606 1.64 16.29 -38.37
N ALA A 607 1.74 17.48 -37.76
CA ALA A 607 1.55 18.76 -38.46
C ALA A 607 2.59 19.01 -39.57
N VAL A 608 3.70 18.28 -39.58
CA VAL A 608 4.71 18.32 -40.65
C VAL A 608 4.91 16.91 -41.20
N GLU A 609 4.55 16.72 -42.47
CA GLU A 609 4.83 15.48 -43.19
C GLU A 609 6.35 15.40 -43.48
N ARG A 610 7.00 14.36 -42.96
CA ARG A 610 8.42 14.11 -43.18
C ARG A 610 8.57 12.92 -44.12
N LEU A 611 8.78 13.20 -45.40
CA LEU A 611 9.07 12.19 -46.41
C LEU A 611 10.53 11.75 -46.31
N GLY A 612 10.78 10.45 -46.46
CA GLY A 612 12.15 9.91 -46.48
C GLY A 612 12.92 10.42 -47.70
N SER A 613 14.22 10.71 -47.54
CA SER A 613 15.09 11.18 -48.62
C SER A 613 15.13 10.19 -49.79
N SER A 614 14.46 10.52 -50.88
CA SER A 614 14.75 9.91 -52.18
C SER A 614 16.01 10.59 -52.74
N GLY A 615 16.90 9.82 -53.33
CA GLY A 615 18.25 10.25 -53.72
C GLY A 615 18.32 11.21 -54.91
N SER A 616 17.22 11.87 -55.30
CA SER A 616 17.21 12.76 -56.46
C SER A 616 17.67 14.19 -56.12
N VAL A 617 18.28 14.86 -57.10
CA VAL A 617 18.92 16.18 -56.97
C VAL A 617 17.93 17.33 -57.27
N ASP A 618 16.76 17.03 -57.85
CA ASP A 618 15.73 18.01 -58.23
C ASP A 618 14.50 17.96 -57.30
N GLU A 619 14.66 17.40 -56.10
CA GLU A 619 13.60 17.22 -55.11
C GLU A 619 13.37 18.51 -54.28
N VAL A 620 12.09 18.86 -54.08
CA VAL A 620 11.67 19.92 -53.16
C VAL A 620 11.96 19.45 -51.73
N ALA A 621 12.85 20.17 -51.04
CA ALA A 621 13.28 19.87 -49.67
C ALA A 621 12.24 20.33 -48.62
N VAL A 622 11.59 21.47 -48.84
CA VAL A 622 10.53 21.99 -47.96
C VAL A 622 9.42 22.58 -48.82
N LYS A 623 8.18 22.22 -48.54
CA LYS A 623 6.99 22.76 -49.21
C LYS A 623 5.96 23.18 -48.17
N VAL A 624 5.45 24.40 -48.30
CA VAL A 624 4.36 24.98 -47.50
C VAL A 624 3.32 25.48 -48.49
N GLN A 625 2.07 25.04 -48.35
CA GLN A 625 0.94 25.48 -49.18
C GLN A 625 -0.16 25.99 -48.26
N ASP A 626 -0.64 27.21 -48.52
CA ASP A 626 -1.68 27.89 -47.74
C ASP A 626 -1.49 27.81 -46.22
N GLY A 627 -0.24 27.94 -45.76
CA GLY A 627 0.11 27.79 -44.35
C GLY A 627 -0.44 28.94 -43.50
N VAL A 628 -1.12 28.59 -42.40
CA VAL A 628 -1.60 29.52 -41.38
C VAL A 628 -1.00 29.14 -40.03
N PHE A 629 -0.31 30.08 -39.37
CA PHE A 629 0.41 29.82 -38.14
C PHE A 629 0.07 30.85 -37.06
N ALA A 630 -0.19 30.36 -35.84
CA ALA A 630 -0.47 31.15 -34.64
C ALA A 630 0.28 30.56 -33.44
N TRP A 631 0.56 31.38 -32.42
CA TRP A 631 1.27 30.93 -31.21
C TRP A 631 0.34 30.25 -30.20
N ASP A 632 -0.87 30.78 -30.04
CA ASP A 632 -1.90 30.25 -29.15
C ASP A 632 -3.16 29.92 -29.96
N VAL A 633 -3.45 28.63 -30.13
CA VAL A 633 -4.75 28.15 -30.62
C VAL A 633 -5.47 27.58 -29.41
N GLU A 634 -6.53 28.24 -28.94
CA GLU A 634 -7.34 27.66 -27.87
C GLU A 634 -7.98 26.36 -28.37
N GLY A 635 -7.61 25.26 -27.74
CA GLY A 635 -8.22 23.96 -27.96
C GLY A 635 -9.62 23.93 -27.34
N GLY A 636 -10.64 24.20 -28.15
CA GLY A 636 -12.04 24.05 -27.76
C GLY A 636 -12.97 24.11 -28.95
N GLU A 637 -13.40 22.95 -29.45
CA GLU A 637 -14.62 22.88 -30.25
C GLU A 637 -15.80 23.29 -29.35
N GLY A 638 -16.38 24.46 -29.63
CA GLY A 638 -17.70 24.86 -29.14
C GLY A 638 -17.69 25.64 -27.81
N GLU A 639 -17.39 26.93 -27.87
CA GLU A 639 -18.18 28.01 -27.26
C GLU A 639 -17.53 29.35 -27.67
N GLU A 640 -18.27 30.15 -28.45
CA GLU A 640 -17.93 31.55 -28.70
C GLU A 640 -17.89 32.30 -27.36
N LYS A 641 -16.68 32.47 -26.80
CA LYS A 641 -16.41 33.54 -25.85
C LYS A 641 -15.43 34.51 -26.47
N ASP A 642 -15.94 35.70 -26.68
CA ASP A 642 -15.38 36.85 -27.38
C ASP A 642 -14.24 37.52 -26.57
N VAL A 643 -13.21 36.75 -26.19
CA VAL A 643 -12.04 37.26 -25.46
C VAL A 643 -10.76 36.69 -26.05
N GLY A 644 -10.21 37.38 -27.05
CA GLY A 644 -8.76 37.51 -27.24
C GLY A 644 -7.97 36.31 -27.74
N GLY A 645 -8.45 35.56 -28.74
CA GLY A 645 -7.56 34.71 -29.54
C GLY A 645 -6.54 35.57 -30.29
N GLU A 646 -5.24 35.26 -30.19
CA GLU A 646 -4.20 35.96 -30.97
C GLU A 646 -4.49 35.77 -32.47
N GLU A 647 -4.50 36.87 -33.25
CA GLU A 647 -4.60 36.75 -34.70
C GLU A 647 -3.45 35.89 -35.25
N PRO A 648 -3.70 35.05 -36.28
CA PRO A 648 -2.63 34.26 -36.88
C PRO A 648 -1.51 35.17 -37.38
N VAL A 649 -0.29 34.91 -36.91
CA VAL A 649 0.90 35.74 -37.18
C VAL A 649 1.33 35.62 -38.63
N LEU A 650 1.18 34.42 -39.19
CA LEU A 650 1.46 34.15 -40.61
C LEU A 650 0.18 33.60 -41.24
N LYS A 651 -0.24 34.19 -42.36
CA LYS A 651 -1.45 33.81 -43.09
C LYS A 651 -1.10 33.60 -44.56
N ARG A 652 -1.63 32.53 -45.17
CA ARG A 652 -1.49 32.20 -46.60
C ARG A 652 -0.04 32.13 -47.06
N ILE A 653 0.81 31.46 -46.30
CA ILE A 653 2.22 31.26 -46.68
C ILE A 653 2.30 30.17 -47.74
N GLU A 654 2.88 30.52 -48.89
CA GLU A 654 3.29 29.59 -49.93
C GLU A 654 4.82 29.62 -50.04
N MET A 655 5.46 28.45 -49.92
CA MET A 655 6.91 28.35 -49.99
C MET A 655 7.32 26.98 -50.56
N GLU A 656 8.24 26.99 -51.53
CA GLU A 656 8.91 25.78 -52.01
C GLU A 656 10.43 26.03 -52.00
N VAL A 657 11.17 25.16 -51.33
CA VAL A 657 12.64 25.20 -51.22
C VAL A 657 13.17 23.94 -51.85
N ARG A 658 14.02 24.06 -52.88
CA ARG A 658 14.69 22.92 -53.52
C ARG A 658 15.93 22.51 -52.73
N LYS A 659 16.37 21.27 -52.91
CA LYS A 659 17.57 20.71 -52.26
C LYS A 659 18.85 21.36 -52.81
N GLY A 660 19.65 21.98 -51.95
CA GLY A 660 20.87 22.73 -52.28
C GLY A 660 20.94 24.04 -51.53
#